data_AF-A0A3S0XBG7-F1
#
_entry.id   AF-A0A3S0XBG7-F1
#
_cell.length_a   1.000
_cell.length_b   1.000
_cell.length_c   1.000
_cell.angle_alpha   90.00
_cell.angle_beta   90.00
_cell.angle_gamma   90.00
#
_symmetry.space_group_name_H-M   'P 1'
#
loop_
_entity.id
_entity.type
_entity.pdbx_description
1 polymer ?
#
loop_
_entity_poly.entity_id
_entity_poly.type
_entity_poly.pdbx_seq_one_letter_code
_entity_poly.pdbx_strand_id
1 'polypeptide(L)'
;MTETMHVLIIGGGITGLTLANLLIHGKKQFKVQITLFETRPEHHQDSLGGGIGLWPPSQAVLQTIPGYVHFIEHYGFIMPSPSYRDSQGRYLAKAPRDFSSRFPIQCLHRQDLVNTLLDALKNSADIQIINGQKIRYYERQGDKIVIEHNGIHYVGDVLIGCDGIHSQIRNCLMAELQLPPVYPTALSYTYFRANTQLPQDSSPNWWSSSFELWGKSESELYGHHILRFGYVPLRPPGVFWFIAIETQQAHPYLSPINTVQLVDEKTKQFLLNLVQAWQPIRNEEQAVLVDIAQLLKLTKHILRTDIEKMAGIERFPWTSKDNRIVLMGDAAHATAPNLAQGAGLCIEDAACFVSKLDRVDYLQGINDYAKERKPRALTVQKLADSIATLGQIKNPLVRALRDFLMQGATLLAPNLQQRIFEYVVSKSLGGSRKAIYWQIPPNIVRDAASTTLFARVFANYVWLEDHIKQFKTAKIAMDGIGEVSVKRAKFLSPLLKILGLPPEMESQPFYAEVMNVAPDIQCWRRVFGYQTPQQKTYTTTHSLYCDFNRQIYLSESVGGLFDKLFQFIYTISQENNRLNNQSCGLVFYNLFKIPLPQFLLPKSSWEEKPCEKGWLFEGKISLPLLGTIVHYYGRFTINYPLPAPPKRIIVAGGSGMIGRTVCLAFLKKGYEVYCLSRFLTTKINIEGIRLRLIDEDWSDLIDKNTIIINLSGENPGAKRWSSSFKLKIAESRYAIIHRIIENIARAKHKPLKYLQASAAGYYGDAGAQLLSEESRPVVNEEKGSLFRIKVCEEIEQRASQAPCDVINLRIGHVLSQQGGLLPYFKLASFFLITKLGSGKQYIPFVHSDDLSQAITFIADSKTLRNGAVNITAPLPCQSAELLSELAWCKLISGFSLPKSLLKLLIGDAYVVLTDSERVEPTRLLAQGFNFNYKTIKEALNGLN
;
A
#
# COMPACT_ATOMS: atom_id res chain seq x y z
N MET A 1 1.23 -2.23 -38.43
CA MET A 1 2.20 -3.30 -38.11
C MET A 1 2.48 -3.18 -36.64
N THR A 2 2.22 -4.21 -35.84
CA THR A 2 2.63 -4.21 -34.42
C THR A 2 4.15 -4.21 -34.37
N GLU A 3 4.77 -3.13 -33.87
CA GLU A 3 6.21 -3.06 -33.68
C GLU A 3 6.68 -4.25 -32.83
N THR A 4 7.73 -4.93 -33.29
CA THR A 4 8.33 -6.07 -32.59
C THR A 4 9.58 -5.59 -31.90
N MET A 5 9.64 -5.72 -30.58
CA MET A 5 10.80 -5.35 -29.77
C MET A 5 11.72 -6.55 -29.58
N HIS A 6 13.01 -6.41 -29.88
CA HIS A 6 13.99 -7.47 -29.66
C HIS A 6 14.80 -7.22 -28.38
N VAL A 7 14.71 -8.16 -27.43
CA VAL A 7 15.37 -8.08 -26.12
C VAL A 7 16.54 -9.06 -26.06
N LEU A 8 17.72 -8.54 -25.73
CA LEU A 8 18.91 -9.35 -25.44
C LEU A 8 19.02 -9.54 -23.92
N ILE A 9 19.00 -10.78 -23.43
CA ILE A 9 19.14 -11.10 -22.00
C ILE A 9 20.48 -11.78 -21.77
N ILE A 10 21.33 -11.21 -20.93
CA ILE A 10 22.63 -11.80 -20.57
C ILE A 10 22.51 -12.51 -19.23
N GLY A 11 22.47 -13.84 -19.24
CA GLY A 11 22.42 -14.71 -18.05
C GLY A 11 21.12 -15.51 -17.93
N GLY A 12 21.22 -16.85 -17.98
CA GLY A 12 20.13 -17.82 -17.79
C GLY A 12 19.95 -18.24 -16.34
N GLY A 13 20.08 -17.29 -15.41
CA GLY A 13 19.76 -17.50 -13.99
C GLY A 13 18.25 -17.38 -13.71
N ILE A 14 17.87 -17.44 -12.42
CA ILE A 14 16.47 -17.28 -11.99
C ILE A 14 15.87 -15.99 -12.57
N THR A 15 16.60 -14.86 -12.49
CA THR A 15 16.17 -13.56 -13.02
C THR A 15 15.88 -13.60 -14.52
N GLY A 16 16.86 -14.00 -15.33
CA GLY A 16 16.77 -13.96 -16.78
C GLY A 16 15.72 -14.92 -17.32
N LEU A 17 15.63 -16.13 -16.76
CA LEU A 17 14.62 -17.10 -17.16
C LEU A 17 13.21 -16.71 -16.72
N THR A 18 13.06 -16.12 -15.52
CA THR A 18 11.76 -15.59 -15.08
C THR A 18 11.32 -14.45 -16.00
N LEU A 19 12.22 -13.52 -16.33
CA LEU A 19 11.97 -12.43 -17.25
C LEU A 19 11.55 -12.93 -18.63
N ALA A 20 12.29 -13.88 -19.20
CA ALA A 20 11.96 -14.50 -20.48
C ALA A 20 10.55 -15.10 -20.46
N ASN A 21 10.21 -15.86 -19.41
CA ASN A 21 8.87 -16.45 -19.28
C ASN A 21 7.77 -15.41 -19.19
N LEU A 22 7.94 -14.37 -18.36
CA LEU A 22 6.96 -13.29 -18.25
C LEU A 22 6.84 -12.49 -19.55
N LEU A 23 7.93 -12.36 -20.32
CA LEU A 23 7.89 -11.73 -21.62
C LEU A 23 7.15 -12.62 -22.66
N ILE A 24 7.30 -13.92 -22.64
CA ILE A 24 6.63 -14.79 -23.63
C ILE A 24 5.16 -15.02 -23.26
N HIS A 25 4.90 -15.30 -21.98
CA HIS A 25 3.59 -15.79 -21.51
C HIS A 25 2.69 -14.71 -20.92
N GLY A 26 3.22 -13.51 -20.64
CA GLY A 26 2.47 -12.38 -20.08
C GLY A 26 1.56 -11.69 -21.09
N LYS A 27 0.54 -10.97 -20.60
CA LYS A 27 -0.27 -10.08 -21.45
C LYS A 27 0.56 -8.86 -21.85
N LYS A 28 0.58 -8.56 -23.15
CA LYS A 28 1.35 -7.44 -23.72
C LYS A 28 0.62 -6.78 -24.88
N GLN A 29 0.89 -5.49 -25.06
CA GLN A 29 0.39 -4.71 -26.20
C GLN A 29 1.25 -4.85 -27.48
N PHE A 30 2.44 -5.44 -27.40
CA PHE A 30 3.39 -5.55 -28.51
C PHE A 30 4.10 -6.91 -28.53
N LYS A 31 4.60 -7.30 -29.72
CA LYS A 31 5.33 -8.56 -29.92
C LYS A 31 6.77 -8.41 -29.42
N VAL A 32 7.29 -9.44 -28.75
CA VAL A 32 8.66 -9.45 -28.25
C VAL A 32 9.41 -10.66 -28.78
N GLN A 33 10.61 -10.44 -29.31
CA GLN A 33 11.58 -11.48 -29.59
C GLN A 33 12.69 -11.43 -28.54
N ILE A 34 13.20 -12.59 -28.13
CA ILE A 34 14.19 -12.70 -27.07
C ILE A 34 15.39 -13.48 -27.56
N THR A 35 16.60 -12.96 -27.33
CA THR A 35 17.84 -13.74 -27.41
C THR A 35 18.48 -13.77 -26.03
N LEU A 36 18.54 -14.96 -25.43
CA LEU A 36 19.10 -15.16 -24.10
C LEU A 36 20.47 -15.84 -24.23
N PHE A 37 21.49 -15.25 -23.62
CA PHE A 37 22.85 -15.79 -23.57
C PHE A 37 23.14 -16.40 -22.20
N GLU A 38 23.55 -17.65 -22.15
CA GLU A 38 23.96 -18.36 -20.93
C GLU A 38 25.38 -18.90 -21.10
N THR A 39 26.21 -18.72 -20.07
CA THR A 39 27.62 -19.14 -20.12
C THR A 39 27.76 -20.66 -20.00
N ARG A 40 26.86 -21.31 -19.26
CA ARG A 40 26.88 -22.76 -19.06
C ARG A 40 26.50 -23.51 -20.35
N PRO A 41 27.07 -24.70 -20.60
CA PRO A 41 26.65 -25.57 -21.69
C PRO A 41 25.23 -26.13 -21.47
N GLU A 42 24.57 -26.52 -22.56
CA GLU A 42 23.17 -26.97 -22.61
C GLU A 42 22.88 -28.21 -21.75
N HIS A 43 23.85 -29.13 -21.63
CA HIS A 43 23.75 -30.36 -20.86
C HIS A 43 24.65 -30.32 -19.62
N HIS A 44 24.27 -29.53 -18.61
CA HIS A 44 24.93 -29.58 -17.31
C HIS A 44 24.02 -30.27 -16.29
N GLN A 45 24.14 -31.60 -16.17
CA GLN A 45 23.34 -32.40 -15.23
C GLN A 45 23.75 -32.18 -13.76
N ASP A 46 25.02 -31.83 -13.50
CA ASP A 46 25.54 -31.69 -12.13
C ASP A 46 25.88 -30.24 -11.76
N SER A 47 24.87 -29.37 -11.78
CA SER A 47 24.93 -28.14 -11.00
C SER A 47 24.75 -28.56 -9.54
N LEU A 48 25.87 -28.68 -8.80
CA LEU A 48 25.89 -28.80 -7.35
C LEU A 48 25.19 -27.55 -6.78
N GLY A 49 23.86 -27.61 -6.68
CA GLY A 49 23.01 -26.47 -6.34
C GLY A 49 22.79 -26.35 -4.83
N GLY A 50 22.43 -25.15 -4.37
CA GLY A 50 21.96 -24.93 -2.99
C GLY A 50 20.43 -24.98 -2.88
N GLY A 51 19.94 -25.15 -1.66
CA GLY A 51 18.53 -24.92 -1.34
C GLY A 51 18.18 -23.43 -1.44
N ILE A 52 16.95 -23.13 -1.87
CA ILE A 52 16.40 -21.78 -1.90
C ILE A 52 15.03 -21.76 -1.22
N GLY A 53 14.72 -20.64 -0.56
CA GLY A 53 13.37 -20.34 -0.08
C GLY A 53 12.70 -19.35 -1.02
N LEU A 54 11.54 -19.72 -1.54
CA LEU A 54 10.68 -18.82 -2.30
C LEU A 54 9.69 -18.18 -1.35
N TRP A 55 9.80 -16.87 -1.18
CA TRP A 55 8.86 -16.13 -0.38
C TRP A 55 7.54 -15.94 -1.13
N PRO A 56 6.44 -15.74 -0.39
CA PRO A 56 5.14 -15.71 -1.03
C PRO A 56 4.98 -14.67 -2.18
N PRO A 57 5.56 -13.44 -2.16
CA PRO A 57 5.46 -12.52 -3.30
C PRO A 57 6.07 -13.09 -4.58
N SER A 58 7.21 -13.76 -4.47
CA SER A 58 7.85 -14.43 -5.61
C SER A 58 7.07 -15.66 -6.09
N GLN A 59 6.44 -16.39 -5.18
CA GLN A 59 5.59 -17.53 -5.56
C GLN A 59 4.42 -17.07 -6.41
N ALA A 60 3.75 -15.98 -6.01
CA ALA A 60 2.61 -15.48 -6.75
C ALA A 60 3.02 -14.99 -8.17
N VAL A 61 4.26 -14.53 -8.38
CA VAL A 61 4.77 -14.21 -9.73
C VAL A 61 4.93 -15.50 -10.53
N LEU A 62 5.59 -16.49 -9.94
CA LEU A 62 5.85 -17.77 -10.59
C LEU A 62 4.56 -18.55 -10.90
N GLN A 63 3.48 -18.38 -10.14
CA GLN A 63 2.16 -18.94 -10.46
C GLN A 63 1.63 -18.55 -11.84
N THR A 64 2.12 -17.46 -12.41
CA THR A 64 1.74 -17.03 -13.77
C THR A 64 2.49 -17.79 -14.87
N ILE A 65 3.55 -18.52 -14.51
CA ILE A 65 4.39 -19.29 -15.44
C ILE A 65 3.80 -20.69 -15.63
N PRO A 66 3.72 -21.20 -16.88
CA PRO A 66 3.25 -22.55 -17.16
C PRO A 66 3.98 -23.62 -16.33
N GLY A 67 3.23 -24.60 -15.81
CA GLY A 67 3.77 -25.73 -15.05
C GLY A 67 4.10 -25.46 -13.58
N TYR A 68 4.01 -24.21 -13.10
CA TYR A 68 4.42 -23.87 -11.73
C TYR A 68 3.63 -24.60 -10.63
N VAL A 69 2.32 -24.79 -10.80
CA VAL A 69 1.48 -25.49 -9.81
C VAL A 69 2.00 -26.91 -9.58
N HIS A 70 2.21 -27.66 -10.67
CA HIS A 70 2.75 -29.01 -10.62
C HIS A 70 4.18 -29.03 -10.05
N PHE A 71 5.00 -28.05 -10.42
CA PHE A 71 6.35 -27.89 -9.88
C PHE A 71 6.37 -27.74 -8.35
N ILE A 72 5.53 -26.86 -7.78
CA ILE A 72 5.50 -26.69 -6.32
C ILE A 72 4.93 -27.91 -5.60
N GLU A 73 3.93 -28.58 -6.18
CA GLU A 73 3.41 -29.83 -5.62
C GLU A 73 4.48 -30.94 -5.58
N HIS A 74 5.34 -30.99 -6.59
CA HIS A 74 6.36 -32.03 -6.71
C HIS A 74 7.62 -31.72 -5.87
N TYR A 75 8.17 -30.50 -5.98
CA TYR A 75 9.47 -30.13 -5.43
C TYR A 75 9.39 -29.25 -4.18
N GLY A 76 8.25 -28.60 -3.93
CA GLY A 76 8.10 -27.65 -2.83
C GLY A 76 7.97 -28.32 -1.46
N PHE A 77 8.55 -27.69 -0.45
CA PHE A 77 8.32 -28.02 0.95
C PHE A 77 8.08 -26.75 1.77
N ILE A 78 6.97 -26.69 2.51
CA ILE A 78 6.66 -25.52 3.34
C ILE A 78 7.59 -25.50 4.54
N MET A 79 8.37 -24.42 4.67
CA MET A 79 9.30 -24.25 5.76
C MET A 79 8.58 -24.26 7.12
N PRO A 80 9.01 -25.10 8.08
CA PRO A 80 8.52 -25.05 9.45
C PRO A 80 8.87 -23.71 10.11
N SER A 81 8.22 -23.41 11.24
CA SER A 81 8.47 -22.17 11.99
C SER A 81 9.96 -22.00 12.31
N PRO A 82 10.63 -20.95 11.79
CA PRO A 82 12.07 -20.77 11.97
C PRO A 82 12.42 -20.36 13.40
N SER A 83 13.64 -20.68 13.82
CA SER A 83 14.18 -20.27 15.12
C SER A 83 15.67 -19.93 15.06
N TYR A 84 16.10 -19.00 15.91
CA TYR A 84 17.50 -18.75 16.21
C TYR A 84 17.86 -19.41 17.53
N ARG A 85 18.98 -20.11 17.58
CA ARG A 85 19.40 -20.91 18.74
C ARG A 85 20.88 -20.74 19.02
N ASP A 86 21.32 -21.08 20.22
CA ASP A 86 22.75 -21.17 20.55
C ASP A 86 23.33 -22.57 20.28
N SER A 87 24.64 -22.76 20.48
CA SER A 87 25.32 -24.05 20.28
C SER A 87 24.85 -25.18 21.22
N GLN A 88 24.07 -24.86 22.26
CA GLN A 88 23.44 -25.86 23.14
C GLN A 88 22.00 -26.18 22.71
N GLY A 89 21.51 -25.56 21.63
CA GLY A 89 20.16 -25.75 21.10
C GLY A 89 19.08 -24.90 21.79
N ARG A 90 19.45 -24.02 22.73
CA ARG A 90 18.51 -23.16 23.47
C ARG A 90 18.02 -22.04 22.56
N TYR A 91 16.75 -21.64 22.69
CA TYR A 91 16.16 -20.58 21.87
C TYR A 91 16.76 -19.21 22.22
N LEU A 92 17.32 -18.54 21.21
CA LEU A 92 17.62 -17.11 21.24
C LEU A 92 16.42 -16.30 20.75
N ALA A 93 15.73 -16.81 19.72
CA ALA A 93 14.47 -16.27 19.23
C ALA A 93 13.67 -17.35 18.48
N LYS A 94 12.35 -17.26 18.48
CA LYS A 94 11.48 -18.22 17.79
C LYS A 94 10.33 -17.50 17.10
N ALA A 95 10.04 -17.88 15.86
CA ALA A 95 8.86 -17.40 15.18
C ALA A 95 7.57 -17.96 15.82
N PRO A 96 6.42 -17.28 15.68
CA PRO A 96 5.12 -17.79 16.12
C PRO A 96 4.79 -19.18 15.54
N ARG A 97 4.00 -19.99 16.26
CA ARG A 97 3.61 -21.33 15.78
C ARG A 97 2.82 -21.29 14.46
N ASP A 98 2.08 -20.22 14.22
CA ASP A 98 1.32 -19.95 12.99
C ASP A 98 2.17 -19.24 11.90
N PHE A 99 3.49 -19.16 12.06
CA PHE A 99 4.35 -18.47 11.09
C PHE A 99 4.26 -19.08 9.69
N SER A 100 4.35 -20.41 9.58
CA SER A 100 4.34 -21.11 8.29
C SER A 100 2.98 -21.01 7.59
N SER A 101 1.88 -20.88 8.34
CA SER A 101 0.56 -20.65 7.77
C SER A 101 0.37 -19.21 7.31
N ARG A 102 1.06 -18.23 7.90
CA ARG A 102 1.01 -16.80 7.54
C ARG A 102 1.99 -16.40 6.45
N PHE A 103 3.14 -17.06 6.41
CA PHE A 103 4.21 -16.82 5.46
C PHE A 103 4.70 -18.17 4.93
N PRO A 104 3.92 -18.84 4.06
CA PRO A 104 4.26 -20.17 3.56
C PRO A 104 5.46 -20.09 2.62
N ILE A 105 6.67 -20.19 3.14
CA ILE A 105 7.90 -20.17 2.34
C ILE A 105 8.10 -21.56 1.74
N GLN A 106 8.20 -21.63 0.42
CA GLN A 106 8.46 -22.88 -0.31
C GLN A 106 9.96 -23.10 -0.43
N CYS A 107 10.49 -24.11 0.25
CA CYS A 107 11.87 -24.52 0.21
C CYS A 107 12.06 -25.64 -0.83
N LEU A 108 13.03 -25.47 -1.73
CA LEU A 108 13.28 -26.40 -2.84
C LEU A 108 14.74 -26.32 -3.32
N HIS A 109 15.17 -27.26 -4.16
CA HIS A 109 16.49 -27.17 -4.79
C HIS A 109 16.48 -26.10 -5.88
N ARG A 110 17.50 -25.23 -5.87
CA ARG A 110 17.64 -24.16 -6.89
C ARG A 110 17.57 -24.68 -8.32
N GLN A 111 18.12 -25.87 -8.58
CA GLN A 111 18.20 -26.42 -9.93
C GLN A 111 16.82 -26.80 -10.46
N ASP A 112 15.92 -27.31 -9.62
CA ASP A 112 14.57 -27.70 -10.03
C ASP A 112 13.77 -26.49 -10.52
N LEU A 113 13.92 -25.33 -9.86
CA LEU A 113 13.30 -24.09 -10.31
C LEU A 113 13.87 -23.63 -11.66
N VAL A 114 15.19 -23.68 -11.83
CA VAL A 114 15.85 -23.28 -13.09
C VAL A 114 15.39 -24.19 -14.23
N ASN A 115 15.35 -25.50 -14.02
CA ASN A 115 14.86 -26.47 -15.00
C ASN A 115 13.41 -26.21 -15.38
N THR A 116 12.53 -25.96 -14.40
CA THR A 116 11.12 -25.64 -14.65
C THR A 116 10.96 -24.36 -15.46
N LEU A 117 11.74 -23.32 -15.15
CA LEU A 117 11.72 -22.08 -15.93
C LEU A 117 12.23 -22.28 -17.36
N LEU A 118 13.22 -23.14 -17.58
CA LEU A 118 13.68 -23.52 -18.92
C LEU A 118 12.62 -24.33 -19.66
N ASP A 119 11.99 -25.29 -18.99
CA ASP A 119 10.95 -26.15 -19.55
C ASP A 119 9.74 -25.33 -20.01
N ALA A 120 9.36 -24.30 -19.27
CA ALA A 120 8.28 -23.39 -19.64
C ALA A 120 8.58 -22.55 -20.90
N LEU A 121 9.84 -22.46 -21.31
CA LEU A 121 10.27 -21.78 -22.54
C LEU A 121 10.41 -22.75 -23.73
N LYS A 122 10.43 -24.07 -23.49
CA LYS A 122 10.53 -25.07 -24.54
C LYS A 122 9.35 -24.93 -25.50
N ASN A 123 9.65 -24.92 -26.80
CA ASN A 123 8.70 -24.77 -27.92
C ASN A 123 8.19 -23.34 -28.20
N SER A 124 8.69 -22.30 -27.54
CA SER A 124 8.37 -20.92 -27.94
C SER A 124 9.24 -20.48 -29.13
N ALA A 125 8.61 -20.05 -30.23
CA ALA A 125 9.29 -19.52 -31.41
C ALA A 125 9.83 -18.09 -31.20
N ASP A 126 9.43 -17.42 -30.12
CA ASP A 126 9.79 -16.02 -29.83
C ASP A 126 11.05 -15.91 -28.95
N ILE A 127 11.73 -17.02 -28.63
CA ILE A 127 12.99 -17.04 -27.87
C ILE A 127 14.06 -17.92 -28.52
N GLN A 128 15.28 -17.41 -28.54
CA GLN A 128 16.49 -18.14 -28.85
C GLN A 128 17.40 -18.16 -27.62
N ILE A 129 17.84 -19.34 -27.18
CA ILE A 129 18.80 -19.50 -26.08
C ILE A 129 20.15 -19.90 -26.68
N ILE A 130 21.20 -19.16 -26.33
CA ILE A 130 22.56 -19.34 -26.82
C ILE A 130 23.45 -19.68 -25.63
N ASN A 131 24.08 -20.86 -25.67
CA ASN A 131 24.86 -21.40 -24.57
C ASN A 131 26.38 -21.31 -24.83
N GLY A 132 27.19 -21.50 -23.79
CA GLY A 132 28.61 -21.86 -23.91
C GLY A 132 29.61 -20.71 -24.05
N GLN A 133 29.19 -19.44 -23.96
CA GLN A 133 30.13 -18.31 -23.91
C GLN A 133 29.69 -17.25 -22.91
N LYS A 134 30.67 -16.71 -22.17
CA LYS A 134 30.45 -15.54 -21.31
C LYS A 134 30.52 -14.27 -22.14
N ILE A 135 29.44 -13.50 -22.17
CA ILE A 135 29.40 -12.18 -22.77
C ILE A 135 30.20 -11.21 -21.90
N ARG A 136 31.17 -10.50 -22.50
CA ARG A 136 32.09 -9.60 -21.79
C ARG A 136 31.86 -8.13 -22.07
N TYR A 137 31.31 -7.80 -23.23
CA TYR A 137 31.06 -6.44 -23.67
C TYR A 137 29.84 -6.39 -24.60
N TYR A 138 29.37 -5.19 -24.87
CA TYR A 138 28.36 -4.89 -25.88
C TYR A 138 28.82 -3.68 -26.69
N GLU A 139 28.32 -3.56 -27.90
CA GLU A 139 28.54 -2.41 -28.77
C GLU A 139 27.22 -1.69 -29.07
N ARG A 140 27.33 -0.43 -29.52
CA ARG A 140 26.18 0.37 -29.97
C ARG A 140 26.25 0.61 -31.47
N GLN A 141 25.13 0.42 -32.14
CA GLN A 141 24.92 0.81 -33.53
C GLN A 141 23.68 1.70 -33.60
N GLY A 142 23.91 3.01 -33.43
CA GLY A 142 22.84 3.99 -33.22
C GLY A 142 22.01 3.63 -31.98
N ASP A 143 20.72 3.40 -32.20
CA ASP A 143 19.74 3.05 -31.17
C ASP A 143 19.67 1.55 -30.84
N LYS A 144 20.51 0.72 -31.48
CA LYS A 144 20.56 -0.73 -31.26
C LYS A 144 21.78 -1.14 -30.45
N ILE A 145 21.63 -2.24 -29.72
CA ILE A 145 22.70 -2.88 -28.97
C ILE A 145 23.14 -4.14 -29.72
N VAL A 146 24.45 -4.34 -29.85
CA VAL A 146 25.05 -5.48 -30.54
C VAL A 146 25.85 -6.34 -29.57
N ILE A 147 25.60 -7.64 -29.61
CA ILE A 147 26.37 -8.66 -28.89
C ILE A 147 27.04 -9.56 -29.92
N GLU A 148 28.36 -9.67 -29.83
CA GLU A 148 29.13 -10.63 -30.61
C GLU A 148 29.27 -11.94 -29.83
N HIS A 149 28.95 -13.05 -30.47
CA HIS A 149 29.09 -14.40 -29.92
C HIS A 149 29.59 -15.35 -31.01
N ASN A 150 30.77 -15.93 -30.84
CA ASN A 150 31.44 -16.80 -31.81
C ASN A 150 31.45 -16.23 -33.25
N GLY A 151 31.73 -14.93 -33.41
CA GLY A 151 31.73 -14.25 -34.72
C GLY A 151 30.35 -13.93 -35.31
N ILE A 152 29.25 -14.26 -34.61
CA ILE A 152 27.88 -13.89 -35.00
C ILE A 152 27.45 -12.65 -34.21
N HIS A 153 26.92 -11.66 -34.91
CA HIS A 153 26.39 -10.43 -34.30
C HIS A 153 24.88 -10.54 -34.08
N TYR A 154 24.46 -10.38 -32.83
CA TYR A 154 23.06 -10.31 -32.41
C TYR A 154 22.70 -8.87 -32.10
N VAL A 155 21.68 -8.35 -32.77
CA VAL A 155 21.26 -6.95 -32.66
C VAL A 155 19.92 -6.89 -31.93
N GLY A 156 19.78 -6.03 -30.92
CA GLY A 156 18.52 -5.85 -30.18
C GLY A 156 18.22 -4.40 -29.83
N ASP A 157 16.97 -4.15 -29.45
CA ASP A 157 16.47 -2.85 -29.00
C ASP A 157 16.87 -2.52 -27.57
N VAL A 158 16.90 -3.55 -26.73
CA VAL A 158 17.15 -3.46 -25.28
C VAL A 158 18.07 -4.60 -24.85
N LEU A 159 19.08 -4.28 -24.04
CA LEU A 159 19.98 -5.23 -23.39
C LEU A 159 19.71 -5.29 -21.89
N ILE A 160 19.54 -6.49 -21.35
CA ILE A 160 19.25 -6.71 -19.93
C ILE A 160 20.35 -7.60 -19.33
N GLY A 161 21.16 -7.01 -18.45
CA GLY A 161 22.19 -7.68 -17.68
C GLY A 161 21.60 -8.43 -16.49
N CYS A 162 21.53 -9.75 -16.60
CA CYS A 162 21.15 -10.72 -15.55
C CYS A 162 22.32 -11.64 -15.19
N ASP A 163 23.56 -11.20 -15.41
CA ASP A 163 24.80 -11.98 -15.40
C ASP A 163 25.44 -12.11 -14.00
N GLY A 164 24.63 -11.91 -12.96
CA GLY A 164 24.99 -12.20 -11.57
C GLY A 164 25.88 -11.15 -10.90
N ILE A 165 26.36 -11.48 -9.70
CA ILE A 165 27.11 -10.55 -8.84
C ILE A 165 28.40 -10.03 -9.50
N HIS A 166 29.07 -10.85 -10.32
CA HIS A 166 30.28 -10.49 -11.08
C HIS A 166 29.99 -9.93 -12.49
N SER A 167 28.87 -9.23 -12.62
CA SER A 167 28.36 -8.70 -13.89
C SER A 167 29.41 -7.93 -14.67
N GLN A 168 29.66 -8.36 -15.92
CA GLN A 168 30.49 -7.60 -16.87
C GLN A 168 29.66 -6.48 -17.50
N ILE A 169 28.38 -6.74 -17.78
CA ILE A 169 27.45 -5.76 -18.34
C ILE A 169 27.33 -4.53 -17.44
N ARG A 170 27.32 -4.71 -16.11
CA ARG A 170 27.37 -3.61 -15.15
C ARG A 170 28.58 -2.71 -15.37
N ASN A 171 29.77 -3.28 -15.51
CA ASN A 171 30.99 -2.49 -15.66
C ASN A 171 31.12 -1.87 -17.05
N CYS A 172 30.59 -2.51 -18.11
CA CYS A 172 30.42 -1.88 -19.42
C CYS A 172 29.50 -0.66 -19.34
N LEU A 173 28.37 -0.78 -18.65
CA LEU A 173 27.45 0.34 -18.42
C LEU A 173 28.12 1.47 -17.62
N MET A 174 28.91 1.14 -16.58
CA MET A 174 29.67 2.16 -15.85
C MET A 174 30.66 2.89 -16.76
N ALA A 175 31.39 2.16 -17.60
CA ALA A 175 32.32 2.75 -18.56
C ALA A 175 31.61 3.67 -19.58
N GLU A 176 30.48 3.23 -20.15
CA GLU A 176 29.65 4.06 -21.04
C GLU A 176 29.21 5.37 -20.36
N LEU A 177 28.90 5.31 -19.07
CA LEU A 177 28.46 6.47 -18.28
C LEU A 177 29.61 7.28 -17.68
N GLN A 178 30.86 6.93 -17.98
CA GLN A 178 32.07 7.56 -17.42
C GLN A 178 32.10 7.51 -15.88
N LEU A 179 31.65 6.39 -15.32
CA LEU A 179 31.64 6.11 -13.88
C LEU A 179 32.68 5.03 -13.54
N PRO A 180 33.20 5.00 -12.31
CA PRO A 180 34.12 3.96 -11.88
C PRO A 180 33.43 2.57 -11.90
N PRO A 181 34.17 1.49 -12.17
CA PRO A 181 33.63 0.13 -12.13
C PRO A 181 33.12 -0.22 -10.72
N VAL A 182 32.07 -1.05 -10.67
CA VAL A 182 31.41 -1.45 -9.42
C VAL A 182 31.63 -2.94 -9.19
N TYR A 183 32.43 -3.24 -8.18
CA TYR A 183 32.79 -4.61 -7.79
C TYR A 183 32.03 -5.08 -6.54
N PRO A 184 31.87 -6.39 -6.38
CA PRO A 184 31.32 -6.96 -5.15
C PRO A 184 32.16 -6.61 -3.92
N THR A 185 31.51 -6.52 -2.77
CA THR A 185 32.14 -6.31 -1.46
C THR A 185 32.09 -7.62 -0.69
N ALA A 186 33.26 -8.14 -0.31
CA ALA A 186 33.38 -9.31 0.53
C ALA A 186 32.75 -9.05 1.91
N LEU A 187 31.99 -10.01 2.42
CA LEU A 187 31.45 -9.97 3.78
C LEU A 187 32.42 -10.59 4.81
N SER A 188 33.59 -11.07 4.38
CA SER A 188 34.57 -11.77 5.22
C SER A 188 34.00 -13.05 5.87
N TYR A 189 33.17 -13.77 5.13
CA TYR A 189 32.68 -15.10 5.52
C TYR A 189 32.97 -16.15 4.47
N THR A 190 33.57 -17.24 4.92
CA THR A 190 33.68 -18.49 4.19
C THR A 190 32.46 -19.34 4.51
N TYR A 191 31.74 -19.73 3.47
CA TYR A 191 30.43 -20.34 3.53
C TYR A 191 30.46 -21.73 2.92
N PHE A 192 30.24 -22.72 3.77
CA PHE A 192 30.09 -24.12 3.40
C PHE A 192 28.60 -24.44 3.29
N ARG A 193 28.17 -25.12 2.24
CA ARG A 193 26.76 -25.47 2.06
C ARG A 193 26.60 -26.79 1.33
N ALA A 194 25.51 -27.49 1.62
CA ALA A 194 25.18 -28.72 0.92
C ALA A 194 23.69 -29.01 0.95
N ASN A 195 23.26 -29.82 -0.02
CA ASN A 195 22.04 -30.59 0.10
C ASN A 195 22.40 -32.01 0.54
N THR A 196 21.65 -32.56 1.48
CA THR A 196 21.83 -33.92 1.98
C THR A 196 20.56 -34.72 1.70
N GLN A 197 20.72 -35.89 1.10
CA GLN A 197 19.65 -36.87 0.97
C GLN A 197 19.74 -37.80 2.19
N LEU A 198 18.72 -37.75 3.05
CA LEU A 198 18.65 -38.61 4.23
C LEU A 198 18.22 -40.03 3.84
N PRO A 199 18.62 -41.07 4.61
CA PRO A 199 18.12 -42.43 4.41
C PRO A 199 16.58 -42.49 4.47
N GLN A 200 15.96 -43.39 3.69
CA GLN A 200 14.50 -43.50 3.60
C GLN A 200 13.81 -43.75 4.95
N ASP A 201 14.46 -44.50 5.85
CA ASP A 201 13.93 -44.82 7.19
C ASP A 201 14.24 -43.75 8.26
N SER A 202 14.65 -42.55 7.85
CA SER A 202 14.95 -41.46 8.78
C SER A 202 13.69 -40.97 9.50
N SER A 203 13.84 -40.63 10.78
CA SER A 203 12.74 -40.08 11.60
C SER A 203 12.07 -38.88 10.92
N PRO A 204 10.72 -38.78 10.95
CA PRO A 204 10.02 -37.61 10.40
C PRO A 204 10.43 -36.29 11.09
N ASN A 205 11.06 -36.36 12.27
CA ASN A 205 11.52 -35.20 13.02
C ASN A 205 12.49 -34.30 12.24
N TRP A 206 13.25 -34.83 11.29
CA TRP A 206 14.16 -34.05 10.44
C TRP A 206 13.41 -32.93 9.68
N TRP A 207 12.14 -33.14 9.31
CA TRP A 207 11.33 -32.15 8.58
C TRP A 207 10.45 -31.28 9.46
N SER A 208 10.53 -31.42 10.79
CA SER A 208 9.67 -30.71 11.74
C SER A 208 10.19 -29.33 12.18
N SER A 209 11.42 -28.96 11.79
CA SER A 209 12.10 -27.77 12.28
C SER A 209 12.95 -27.08 11.22
N SER A 210 13.03 -25.76 11.29
CA SER A 210 14.03 -24.95 10.58
C SER A 210 14.67 -24.00 11.59
N PHE A 211 15.99 -23.85 11.51
CA PHE A 211 16.71 -23.05 12.49
C PHE A 211 18.06 -22.55 11.99
N GLU A 212 18.57 -21.55 12.69
CA GLU A 212 19.95 -21.11 12.60
C GLU A 212 20.59 -21.09 13.99
N LEU A 213 21.75 -21.73 14.13
CA LEU A 213 22.53 -21.80 15.36
C LEU A 213 23.66 -20.78 15.32
N TRP A 214 23.81 -20.03 16.41
CA TRP A 214 24.90 -19.09 16.62
C TRP A 214 25.75 -19.59 17.78
N GLY A 215 26.99 -19.95 17.48
CA GLY A 215 27.79 -20.70 18.44
C GLY A 215 29.28 -20.44 18.33
N LYS A 216 29.96 -20.80 19.42
CA LYS A 216 31.41 -21.03 19.39
C LYS A 216 31.68 -22.52 19.21
N SER A 217 32.76 -22.81 18.49
CA SER A 217 33.43 -24.10 18.50
C SER A 217 34.75 -23.94 19.24
N GLU A 218 35.05 -24.89 20.11
CA GLU A 218 36.37 -25.06 20.71
C GLU A 218 36.90 -26.40 20.23
N SER A 219 37.94 -26.35 19.40
CA SER A 219 38.62 -27.52 18.88
C SER A 219 40.03 -27.55 19.45
N GLU A 220 40.43 -28.69 20.02
CA GLU A 220 41.83 -28.91 20.42
C GLU A 220 42.77 -28.88 19.23
N LEU A 221 42.30 -29.30 18.05
CA LEU A 221 43.10 -29.39 16.82
C LEU A 221 43.12 -28.08 16.03
N TYR A 222 42.02 -27.31 16.05
CA TYR A 222 41.81 -26.17 15.16
C TYR A 222 41.52 -24.86 15.88
N GLY A 223 41.55 -24.86 17.22
CA GLY A 223 41.35 -23.68 18.05
C GLY A 223 39.89 -23.21 18.12
N HIS A 224 39.73 -21.91 18.40
CA HIS A 224 38.44 -21.30 18.67
C HIS A 224 37.86 -20.63 17.42
N HIS A 225 36.63 -21.00 17.07
CA HIS A 225 35.91 -20.41 15.93
C HIS A 225 34.51 -19.96 16.32
N ILE A 226 34.04 -18.86 15.74
CA ILE A 226 32.64 -18.46 15.80
C ILE A 226 32.00 -18.88 14.48
N LEU A 227 30.92 -19.66 14.55
CA LEU A 227 30.23 -20.13 13.37
C LEU A 227 28.72 -19.99 13.49
N ARG A 228 28.09 -19.88 12.32
CA ARG A 228 26.63 -19.94 12.16
C ARG A 228 26.28 -21.21 11.39
N PHE A 229 25.36 -22.01 11.90
CA PHE A 229 24.87 -23.22 11.22
C PHE A 229 23.40 -23.04 10.87
N GLY A 230 23.04 -23.04 9.60
CA GLY A 230 21.64 -22.98 9.16
C GLY A 230 21.13 -24.34 8.70
N TYR A 231 19.87 -24.64 9.02
CA TYR A 231 19.18 -25.86 8.65
C TYR A 231 17.78 -25.56 8.10
N VAL A 232 17.53 -26.04 6.88
CA VAL A 232 16.25 -25.86 6.18
C VAL A 232 15.84 -27.19 5.54
N PRO A 233 14.69 -27.77 5.93
CA PRO A 233 14.18 -28.96 5.27
C PRO A 233 13.75 -28.65 3.83
N LEU A 234 14.02 -29.59 2.93
CA LEU A 234 13.49 -29.61 1.56
C LEU A 234 12.45 -30.74 1.46
N ARG A 235 11.92 -31.00 0.26
CA ARG A 235 11.03 -32.13 0.02
C ARG A 235 11.72 -33.42 0.47
N PRO A 236 11.11 -34.25 1.35
CA PRO A 236 11.71 -35.50 1.78
C PRO A 236 12.13 -36.38 0.59
N PRO A 237 13.31 -37.04 0.62
CA PRO A 237 14.23 -37.13 1.76
C PRO A 237 15.31 -36.03 1.82
N GLY A 238 15.15 -34.93 1.10
CA GLY A 238 16.14 -33.85 0.99
C GLY A 238 16.12 -32.85 2.15
N VAL A 239 17.31 -32.36 2.52
CA VAL A 239 17.51 -31.24 3.46
C VAL A 239 18.65 -30.34 2.96
N PHE A 240 18.60 -29.05 3.31
CA PHE A 240 19.65 -28.07 3.01
C PHE A 240 20.26 -27.56 4.31
N TRP A 241 21.59 -27.39 4.31
CA TRP A 241 22.29 -26.77 5.43
C TRP A 241 23.47 -25.92 4.98
N PHE A 242 23.89 -25.02 5.86
CA PHE A 242 25.11 -24.23 5.68
C PHE A 242 25.88 -24.02 6.98
N ILE A 243 27.18 -23.79 6.86
CA ILE A 243 28.08 -23.31 7.90
C ILE A 243 28.75 -22.03 7.40
N ALA A 244 28.60 -20.93 8.14
CA ALA A 244 29.31 -19.68 7.86
C ALA A 244 30.34 -19.41 8.96
N ILE A 245 31.59 -19.22 8.56
CA ILE A 245 32.74 -18.97 9.44
C ILE A 245 33.45 -17.71 8.95
N GLU A 246 34.01 -16.92 9.86
CA GLU A 246 34.83 -15.77 9.48
C GLU A 246 36.01 -16.21 8.60
N THR A 247 36.21 -15.51 7.47
CA THR A 247 37.34 -15.73 6.57
C THR A 247 38.64 -15.31 7.27
N GLN A 248 39.66 -16.16 7.21
CA GLN A 248 40.94 -15.95 7.89
C GLN A 248 42.09 -16.02 6.88
N GLN A 249 42.89 -14.94 6.82
CA GLN A 249 44.06 -14.91 5.95
C GLN A 249 45.06 -15.99 6.35
N ALA A 250 45.63 -16.67 5.36
CA ALA A 250 46.58 -17.77 5.53
C ALA A 250 46.07 -18.99 6.34
N HIS A 251 44.77 -19.11 6.63
CA HIS A 251 44.22 -20.30 7.28
C HIS A 251 44.02 -21.44 6.24
N PRO A 252 44.43 -22.69 6.54
CA PRO A 252 44.38 -23.81 5.58
C PRO A 252 42.99 -24.06 4.96
N TYR A 253 41.93 -23.85 5.73
CA TYR A 253 40.55 -24.14 5.34
C TYR A 253 39.65 -22.91 5.18
N LEU A 254 40.12 -21.71 5.58
CA LEU A 254 39.31 -20.49 5.69
C LEU A 254 39.93 -19.29 4.97
N SER A 255 41.00 -19.51 4.21
CA SER A 255 41.58 -18.51 3.32
C SER A 255 40.58 -18.05 2.24
N PRO A 256 40.66 -16.81 1.73
CA PRO A 256 39.79 -16.38 0.65
C PRO A 256 39.99 -17.24 -0.62
N ILE A 257 38.89 -17.57 -1.31
CA ILE A 257 38.84 -18.24 -2.62
C ILE A 257 38.05 -17.40 -3.62
N ASN A 258 38.44 -17.46 -4.89
CA ASN A 258 37.85 -16.62 -5.94
C ASN A 258 36.66 -17.28 -6.68
N THR A 259 36.42 -18.57 -6.44
CA THR A 259 35.37 -19.35 -7.12
C THR A 259 34.76 -20.38 -6.17
N VAL A 260 33.55 -20.85 -6.48
CA VAL A 260 32.95 -21.98 -5.77
C VAL A 260 33.82 -23.24 -5.96
N GLN A 261 34.08 -23.95 -4.88
CA GLN A 261 34.91 -25.17 -4.88
C GLN A 261 34.20 -26.33 -4.18
N LEU A 262 34.44 -27.55 -4.64
CA LEU A 262 34.08 -28.75 -3.89
C LEU A 262 35.05 -28.92 -2.72
N VAL A 263 34.50 -29.19 -1.55
CA VAL A 263 35.25 -29.41 -0.30
C VAL A 263 35.92 -30.78 -0.33
N ASP A 264 37.21 -30.83 0.03
CA ASP A 264 37.96 -32.08 0.19
C ASP A 264 37.67 -32.77 1.54
N GLU A 265 38.08 -34.02 1.69
CA GLU A 265 37.80 -34.76 2.93
C GLU A 265 38.51 -34.17 4.16
N LYS A 266 39.69 -33.55 4.01
CA LYS A 266 40.38 -32.88 5.14
C LYS A 266 39.55 -31.72 5.68
N THR A 267 39.00 -30.91 4.78
CA THR A 267 38.14 -29.78 5.13
C THR A 267 36.80 -30.27 5.69
N LYS A 268 36.23 -31.36 5.16
CA LYS A 268 35.03 -31.97 5.73
C LYS A 268 35.26 -32.49 7.16
N GLN A 269 36.42 -33.09 7.43
CA GLN A 269 36.82 -33.46 8.79
C GLN A 269 36.93 -32.21 9.68
N PHE A 270 37.61 -31.16 9.22
CA PHE A 270 37.65 -29.88 9.93
C PHE A 270 36.26 -29.39 10.33
N LEU A 271 35.28 -29.39 9.41
CA LEU A 271 33.90 -29.01 9.71
C LEU A 271 33.21 -29.94 10.72
N LEU A 272 33.42 -31.26 10.62
CA LEU A 272 32.89 -32.24 11.58
C LEU A 272 33.43 -31.98 12.99
N ASN A 273 34.72 -31.70 13.11
CA ASN A 273 35.35 -31.42 14.39
C ASN A 273 34.79 -30.13 15.02
N LEU A 274 34.51 -29.10 14.22
CA LEU A 274 33.94 -27.84 14.73
C LEU A 274 32.55 -28.00 15.36
N VAL A 275 31.73 -28.93 14.85
CA VAL A 275 30.37 -29.15 15.36
C VAL A 275 30.27 -30.30 16.35
N GLN A 276 31.35 -31.05 16.58
CA GLN A 276 31.32 -32.29 17.37
C GLN A 276 30.89 -32.06 18.83
N ALA A 277 31.24 -30.91 19.40
CA ALA A 277 30.86 -30.52 20.77
C ALA A 277 29.42 -29.99 20.88
N TRP A 278 28.71 -29.78 19.76
CA TRP A 278 27.36 -29.24 19.77
C TRP A 278 26.34 -30.34 20.05
N GLN A 279 25.37 -30.03 20.92
CA GLN A 279 24.31 -30.98 21.25
C GLN A 279 23.33 -31.13 20.09
N PRO A 280 22.73 -32.34 19.91
CA PRO A 280 21.64 -32.50 18.96
C PRO A 280 20.50 -31.55 19.27
N ILE A 281 19.85 -31.03 18.23
CA ILE A 281 18.71 -30.12 18.39
C ILE A 281 17.51 -30.94 18.80
N ARG A 282 16.87 -30.52 19.89
CA ARG A 282 15.71 -31.21 20.50
C ARG A 282 14.47 -30.32 20.50
N ASN A 283 13.30 -30.97 20.54
CA ASN A 283 12.04 -30.30 20.81
C ASN A 283 11.83 -30.07 22.31
N GLU A 284 10.68 -29.51 22.68
CA GLU A 284 10.30 -29.24 24.08
C GLU A 284 10.16 -30.55 24.90
N GLU A 285 9.87 -31.67 24.24
CA GLU A 285 9.74 -33.02 24.81
C GLU A 285 11.07 -33.81 24.81
N GLN A 286 12.21 -33.15 24.56
CA GLN A 286 13.55 -33.74 24.50
C GLN A 286 13.79 -34.76 23.36
N ALA A 287 12.86 -34.94 22.42
CA ALA A 287 13.07 -35.75 21.23
C ALA A 287 14.09 -35.09 20.29
N VAL A 288 15.03 -35.88 19.74
CA VAL A 288 16.01 -35.39 18.78
C VAL A 288 15.31 -35.04 17.47
N LEU A 289 15.50 -33.80 17.04
CA LEU A 289 15.04 -33.28 15.76
C LEU A 289 16.10 -33.41 14.68
N VAL A 290 17.32 -32.94 14.97
CA VAL A 290 18.44 -32.90 14.04
C VAL A 290 19.74 -33.16 14.79
N ASP A 291 20.50 -34.15 14.35
CA ASP A 291 21.90 -34.36 14.75
C ASP A 291 22.82 -33.82 13.64
N ILE A 292 23.54 -32.74 13.97
CA ILE A 292 24.36 -32.01 13.01
C ILE A 292 25.58 -32.85 12.58
N ALA A 293 26.22 -33.55 13.51
CA ALA A 293 27.37 -34.38 13.20
C ALA A 293 26.96 -35.56 12.31
N GLN A 294 25.80 -36.17 12.56
CA GLN A 294 25.22 -37.19 11.68
C GLN A 294 24.93 -36.63 10.29
N LEU A 295 24.33 -35.43 10.21
CA LEU A 295 24.00 -34.77 8.94
C LEU A 295 25.26 -34.53 8.08
N LEU A 296 26.34 -34.00 8.67
CA LEU A 296 27.60 -33.78 7.96
C LEU A 296 28.24 -35.10 7.48
N LYS A 297 28.15 -36.18 8.26
CA LYS A 297 28.64 -37.52 7.85
C LYS A 297 27.88 -38.06 6.63
N LEU A 298 26.56 -37.87 6.60
CA LEU A 298 25.69 -38.28 5.49
C LEU A 298 25.86 -37.41 4.24
N THR A 299 26.49 -36.25 4.36
CA THR A 299 26.64 -35.32 3.25
C THR A 299 27.79 -35.75 2.33
N LYS A 300 27.46 -36.01 1.07
CA LYS A 300 28.43 -36.45 0.04
C LYS A 300 29.24 -35.30 -0.54
N HIS A 301 28.57 -34.21 -0.93
CA HIS A 301 29.19 -33.08 -1.62
C HIS A 301 28.92 -31.79 -0.85
N ILE A 302 29.99 -31.14 -0.37
CA ILE A 302 29.92 -29.84 0.30
C ILE A 302 30.58 -28.81 -0.62
N LEU A 303 29.92 -27.68 -0.80
CA LEU A 303 30.43 -26.55 -1.57
C LEU A 303 30.97 -25.49 -0.63
N ARG A 304 32.13 -24.93 -0.97
CA ARG A 304 32.70 -23.76 -0.33
C ARG A 304 32.59 -22.56 -1.25
N THR A 305 32.17 -21.43 -0.71
CA THR A 305 32.16 -20.12 -1.38
C THR A 305 32.42 -19.04 -0.36
N ASP A 306 33.11 -17.97 -0.74
CA ASP A 306 33.10 -16.76 0.08
C ASP A 306 31.90 -15.89 -0.29
N ILE A 307 31.29 -15.28 0.72
CA ILE A 307 30.07 -14.49 0.52
C ILE A 307 30.43 -13.05 0.22
N GLU A 308 29.88 -12.57 -0.88
CA GLU A 308 29.95 -11.19 -1.31
C GLU A 308 28.55 -10.60 -1.43
N LYS A 309 28.48 -9.27 -1.44
CA LYS A 309 27.27 -8.51 -1.77
C LYS A 309 27.62 -7.30 -2.63
N MET A 310 26.63 -6.67 -3.25
CA MET A 310 26.81 -5.36 -3.86
C MET A 310 26.62 -4.26 -2.81
N ALA A 311 27.67 -3.55 -2.42
CA ALA A 311 27.53 -2.37 -1.55
C ALA A 311 27.12 -1.13 -2.35
N GLY A 312 26.35 -0.23 -1.73
CA GLY A 312 26.01 1.07 -2.32
C GLY A 312 25.14 0.96 -3.58
N ILE A 313 24.19 0.03 -3.62
CA ILE A 313 23.29 -0.20 -4.78
C ILE A 313 22.48 1.03 -5.17
N GLU A 314 22.35 2.01 -4.29
CA GLU A 314 21.72 3.30 -4.54
C GLU A 314 22.60 4.26 -5.35
N ARG A 315 23.93 4.08 -5.31
CA ARG A 315 24.94 5.04 -5.78
C ARG A 315 25.25 4.94 -7.27
N PHE A 316 24.95 3.81 -7.90
CA PHE A 316 25.18 3.62 -9.34
C PHE A 316 23.86 3.46 -10.11
N PRO A 317 23.80 3.88 -11.38
CA PRO A 317 22.62 3.76 -12.21
C PRO A 317 22.36 2.30 -12.60
N TRP A 318 21.08 1.91 -12.64
CA TRP A 318 20.67 0.57 -13.10
C TRP A 318 20.28 0.58 -14.59
N THR A 319 20.25 1.75 -15.22
CA THR A 319 19.88 1.92 -16.61
C THR A 319 20.83 2.87 -17.32
N SER A 320 20.99 2.72 -18.64
CA SER A 320 21.65 3.73 -19.50
C SER A 320 20.81 5.01 -19.61
N LYS A 321 21.42 6.09 -20.13
CA LYS A 321 20.75 7.40 -20.29
C LYS A 321 19.52 7.35 -21.20
N ASP A 322 19.57 6.49 -22.22
CA ASP A 322 18.50 6.23 -23.18
C ASP A 322 17.55 5.09 -22.77
N ASN A 323 17.76 4.49 -21.59
CA ASN A 323 16.99 3.38 -21.05
C ASN A 323 16.98 2.11 -21.92
N ARG A 324 17.99 1.91 -22.76
CA ARG A 324 18.15 0.69 -23.59
C ARG A 324 18.99 -0.40 -22.95
N ILE A 325 19.72 -0.09 -21.88
CA ILE A 325 20.53 -1.06 -21.12
C ILE A 325 20.04 -1.07 -19.69
N VAL A 326 19.83 -2.27 -19.12
CA VAL A 326 19.20 -2.45 -17.82
C VAL A 326 19.94 -3.50 -17.00
N LEU A 327 20.21 -3.22 -15.73
CA LEU A 327 20.72 -4.19 -14.76
C LEU A 327 19.57 -4.76 -13.92
N MET A 328 19.57 -6.07 -13.71
CA MET A 328 18.51 -6.78 -13.00
C MET A 328 19.05 -7.92 -12.12
N GLY A 329 18.36 -8.20 -11.02
CA GLY A 329 18.75 -9.25 -10.08
C GLY A 329 20.12 -8.99 -9.45
N ASP A 330 20.93 -10.05 -9.26
CA ASP A 330 22.24 -9.95 -8.62
C ASP A 330 23.22 -9.03 -9.36
N ALA A 331 23.04 -8.77 -10.67
CA ALA A 331 23.81 -7.78 -11.40
C ALA A 331 23.57 -6.35 -10.89
N ALA A 332 22.38 -6.07 -10.36
CA ALA A 332 21.99 -4.77 -9.81
C ALA A 332 22.10 -4.69 -8.28
N HIS A 333 21.78 -5.76 -7.56
CA HIS A 333 21.57 -5.65 -6.10
C HIS A 333 21.85 -6.92 -5.29
N ALA A 334 22.81 -7.75 -5.68
CA ALA A 334 23.14 -8.97 -4.94
C ALA A 334 23.23 -8.73 -3.42
N THR A 335 22.37 -9.42 -2.66
CA THR A 335 22.23 -9.24 -1.21
C THR A 335 22.88 -10.39 -0.43
N ALA A 336 23.25 -10.13 0.83
CA ALA A 336 23.65 -11.19 1.74
C ALA A 336 22.53 -12.25 1.91
N PRO A 337 22.86 -13.54 2.05
CA PRO A 337 21.88 -14.63 2.08
C PRO A 337 21.02 -14.70 3.35
N ASN A 338 21.27 -13.85 4.36
CA ASN A 338 20.70 -13.94 5.71
C ASN A 338 19.17 -13.88 5.81
N LEU A 339 18.49 -13.33 4.80
CA LEU A 339 17.02 -13.25 4.76
C LEU A 339 16.37 -14.25 3.78
N ALA A 340 17.18 -15.01 3.03
CA ALA A 340 16.70 -15.86 1.93
C ALA A 340 15.80 -15.13 0.90
N GLN A 341 16.02 -13.84 0.67
CA GLN A 341 15.20 -12.99 -0.21
C GLN A 341 15.82 -12.73 -1.59
N GLY A 342 17.09 -13.10 -1.82
CA GLY A 342 17.79 -12.77 -3.06
C GLY A 342 17.09 -13.28 -4.32
N ALA A 343 16.70 -14.57 -4.34
CA ALA A 343 15.92 -15.15 -5.44
C ALA A 343 14.54 -14.49 -5.58
N GLY A 344 13.89 -14.16 -4.45
CA GLY A 344 12.62 -13.46 -4.45
C GLY A 344 12.72 -12.09 -5.13
N LEU A 345 13.72 -11.29 -4.77
CA LEU A 345 13.98 -9.99 -5.40
C LEU A 345 14.23 -10.10 -6.91
N CYS A 346 14.97 -11.11 -7.34
CA CYS A 346 15.22 -11.39 -8.76
C CYS A 346 13.92 -11.65 -9.54
N ILE A 347 12.99 -12.40 -8.94
CA ILE A 347 11.67 -12.70 -9.53
C ILE A 347 10.78 -11.44 -9.53
N GLU A 348 10.76 -10.69 -8.43
CA GLU A 348 10.02 -9.42 -8.32
C GLU A 348 10.50 -8.40 -9.37
N ASP A 349 11.80 -8.33 -9.66
CA ASP A 349 12.34 -7.42 -10.66
C ASP A 349 11.81 -7.71 -12.06
N ALA A 350 11.83 -8.98 -12.46
CA ALA A 350 11.33 -9.41 -13.76
C ALA A 350 9.86 -9.02 -13.94
N ALA A 351 9.04 -9.26 -12.92
CA ALA A 351 7.63 -8.86 -12.92
C ALA A 351 7.45 -7.34 -12.94
N CYS A 352 8.19 -6.59 -12.12
CA CYS A 352 8.11 -5.13 -12.13
C CYS A 352 8.47 -4.58 -13.52
N PHE A 353 9.56 -5.05 -14.11
CA PHE A 353 10.02 -4.64 -15.43
C PHE A 353 8.96 -4.88 -16.51
N VAL A 354 8.45 -6.11 -16.63
CA VAL A 354 7.43 -6.46 -17.64
C VAL A 354 6.18 -5.59 -17.48
N SER A 355 5.77 -5.28 -16.24
CA SER A 355 4.61 -4.42 -16.01
C SER A 355 4.79 -2.97 -16.48
N LYS A 356 6.03 -2.48 -16.55
CA LYS A 356 6.31 -1.10 -17.00
C LYS A 356 6.44 -0.99 -18.52
N LEU A 357 6.68 -2.11 -19.19
CA LEU A 357 6.81 -2.15 -20.64
C LEU A 357 5.47 -1.87 -21.36
N ASP A 358 4.34 -2.16 -20.73
CA ASP A 358 2.99 -2.06 -21.31
C ASP A 358 2.47 -0.60 -21.45
N ARG A 359 3.39 0.36 -21.53
CA ARG A 359 3.13 1.79 -21.68
C ARG A 359 3.30 2.22 -23.14
N VAL A 360 2.71 3.37 -23.48
CA VAL A 360 2.87 4.01 -24.80
C VAL A 360 4.34 4.26 -25.14
N ASP A 361 5.17 4.58 -24.14
CA ASP A 361 6.63 4.65 -24.25
C ASP A 361 7.26 3.63 -23.28
N TYR A 362 7.78 2.53 -23.85
CA TYR A 362 8.39 1.45 -23.09
C TYR A 362 9.76 1.85 -22.50
N LEU A 363 10.52 2.76 -23.13
CA LEU A 363 11.81 3.24 -22.63
C LEU A 363 11.63 4.04 -21.35
N GLN A 364 10.61 4.89 -21.29
CA GLN A 364 10.22 5.56 -20.04
C GLN A 364 9.75 4.56 -18.98
N GLY A 365 9.11 3.47 -19.39
CA GLY A 365 8.77 2.34 -18.51
C GLY A 365 10.00 1.71 -17.85
N ILE A 366 11.06 1.49 -18.62
CA ILE A 366 12.33 0.93 -18.14
C ILE A 366 12.97 1.82 -17.06
N ASN A 367 12.97 3.14 -17.25
CA ASN A 367 13.46 4.09 -16.23
C ASN A 367 12.69 3.97 -14.91
N ASP A 368 11.37 3.80 -15.00
CA ASP A 368 10.51 3.70 -13.82
C ASP A 368 10.67 2.38 -13.06
N TYR A 369 11.04 1.29 -13.74
CA TYR A 369 11.45 0.03 -13.09
C TYR A 369 12.58 0.28 -12.08
N ALA A 370 13.64 0.97 -12.49
CA ALA A 370 14.78 1.24 -11.63
C ALA A 370 14.40 2.11 -10.41
N LYS A 371 13.53 3.11 -10.62
CA LYS A 371 13.02 3.98 -9.54
C LYS A 371 12.19 3.22 -8.51
N GLU A 372 11.44 2.20 -8.93
CA GLU A 372 10.60 1.39 -8.03
C GLU A 372 11.41 0.31 -7.29
N ARG A 373 12.30 -0.39 -8.00
CA ARG A 373 13.01 -1.56 -7.46
C ARG A 373 14.20 -1.23 -6.58
N LYS A 374 14.92 -0.14 -6.87
CA LYS A 374 16.10 0.25 -6.08
C LYS A 374 15.79 0.51 -4.59
N PRO A 375 14.73 1.27 -4.20
CA PRO A 375 14.37 1.43 -2.78
C PRO A 375 13.95 0.13 -2.10
N ARG A 376 13.28 -0.77 -2.83
CA ARG A 376 12.89 -2.10 -2.34
C ARG A 376 14.12 -2.94 -2.02
N ALA A 377 15.04 -3.09 -2.98
CA ALA A 377 16.26 -3.87 -2.81
C ALA A 377 17.10 -3.32 -1.65
N LEU A 378 17.21 -1.99 -1.53
CA LEU A 378 17.93 -1.32 -0.44
C LEU A 378 17.32 -1.63 0.93
N THR A 379 15.99 -1.73 1.02
CA THR A 379 15.31 -2.09 2.27
C THR A 379 15.66 -3.51 2.70
N VAL A 380 15.65 -4.47 1.78
CA VAL A 380 16.04 -5.87 2.07
C VAL A 380 17.50 -5.94 2.47
N GLN A 381 18.38 -5.26 1.74
CA GLN A 381 19.81 -5.25 2.02
C GLN A 381 20.11 -4.69 3.41
N LYS A 382 19.53 -3.54 3.78
CA LYS A 382 19.71 -2.94 5.12
C LYS A 382 19.24 -3.87 6.24
N LEU A 383 18.14 -4.58 6.05
CA LEU A 383 17.65 -5.57 7.03
C LEU A 383 18.56 -6.80 7.11
N ALA A 384 18.99 -7.34 5.96
CA ALA A 384 19.91 -8.47 5.90
C ALA A 384 21.26 -8.15 6.55
N ASP A 385 21.76 -6.93 6.35
CA ASP A 385 22.97 -6.40 6.97
C ASP A 385 22.81 -6.25 8.48
N SER A 386 21.67 -5.70 8.95
CA SER A 386 21.40 -5.55 10.38
C SER A 386 21.37 -6.90 11.11
N ILE A 387 20.76 -7.93 10.50
CA ILE A 387 20.74 -9.29 11.05
C ILE A 387 22.15 -9.89 11.06
N ALA A 388 22.93 -9.66 9.99
CA ALA A 388 24.33 -10.10 9.92
C ALA A 388 25.12 -9.53 11.10
N THR A 389 25.09 -8.20 11.27
CA THR A 389 25.82 -7.49 12.33
C THR A 389 25.43 -7.99 13.72
N LEU A 390 24.14 -8.25 13.98
CA LEU A 390 23.67 -8.81 15.26
C LEU A 390 24.14 -10.25 15.49
N GLY A 391 24.11 -11.10 14.47
CA GLY A 391 24.62 -12.48 14.55
C GLY A 391 26.13 -12.54 14.78
N GLN A 392 26.86 -11.51 14.34
CA GLN A 392 28.33 -11.50 14.18
C GLN A 392 29.06 -10.63 15.21
N ILE A 393 28.43 -10.30 16.34
CA ILE A 393 29.08 -9.54 17.41
C ILE A 393 30.32 -10.30 17.92
N LYS A 394 31.50 -9.71 17.67
CA LYS A 394 32.81 -10.30 18.03
C LYS A 394 33.15 -10.16 19.51
N ASN A 395 32.79 -9.02 20.10
CA ASN A 395 33.13 -8.74 21.50
C ASN A 395 32.39 -9.72 22.43
N PRO A 396 33.11 -10.53 23.24
CA PRO A 396 32.49 -11.54 24.08
C PRO A 396 31.46 -10.99 25.08
N LEU A 397 31.70 -9.80 25.65
CA LEU A 397 30.80 -9.15 26.60
C LEU A 397 29.52 -8.67 25.92
N VAL A 398 29.65 -7.99 24.77
CA VAL A 398 28.49 -7.50 24.01
C VAL A 398 27.66 -8.68 23.47
N ARG A 399 28.32 -9.78 23.09
CA ARG A 399 27.65 -11.02 22.67
C ARG A 399 26.89 -11.67 23.82
N ALA A 400 27.51 -11.80 24.99
CA ALA A 400 26.85 -12.34 26.17
C ALA A 400 25.63 -11.48 26.56
N LEU A 401 25.76 -10.16 26.48
CA LEU A 401 24.63 -9.23 26.68
C LEU A 401 23.53 -9.43 25.63
N ARG A 402 23.89 -9.54 24.34
CA ARG A 402 22.93 -9.84 23.26
C ARG A 402 22.16 -11.14 23.57
N ASP A 403 22.88 -12.22 23.88
CA ASP A 403 22.28 -13.53 24.13
C ASP A 403 21.38 -13.48 25.36
N PHE A 404 21.82 -12.85 26.44
CA PHE A 404 21.01 -12.62 27.65
C PHE A 404 19.73 -11.82 27.34
N LEU A 405 19.83 -10.73 26.57
CA LEU A 405 18.67 -9.91 26.19
C LEU A 405 17.72 -10.67 25.28
N MET A 406 18.23 -11.43 24.31
CA MET A 406 17.42 -12.22 23.37
C MET A 406 16.73 -13.39 24.09
N GLN A 407 17.44 -14.13 24.94
CA GLN A 407 16.88 -15.19 25.76
C GLN A 407 15.86 -14.64 26.77
N GLY A 408 16.21 -13.54 27.47
CA GLY A 408 15.32 -12.85 28.40
C GLY A 408 14.05 -12.34 27.72
N ALA A 409 14.15 -11.76 26.52
CA ALA A 409 12.98 -11.36 25.73
C ALA A 409 12.13 -12.55 25.30
N THR A 410 12.73 -13.69 24.97
CA THR A 410 12.02 -14.94 24.63
C THR A 410 11.23 -15.47 25.83
N LEU A 411 11.81 -15.40 27.03
CA LEU A 411 11.20 -15.94 28.26
C LEU A 411 10.19 -14.97 28.90
N LEU A 412 10.55 -13.69 29.04
CA LEU A 412 9.78 -12.70 29.78
C LEU A 412 8.75 -11.96 28.91
N ALA A 413 9.00 -11.85 27.60
CA ALA A 413 8.16 -11.07 26.68
C ALA A 413 8.06 -11.70 25.27
N PRO A 414 7.67 -13.00 25.15
CA PRO A 414 7.64 -13.70 23.86
C PRO A 414 6.80 -12.99 22.80
N ASN A 415 5.69 -12.38 23.20
CA ASN A 415 4.81 -11.60 22.31
C ASN A 415 5.50 -10.37 21.69
N LEU A 416 6.41 -9.72 22.41
CA LEU A 416 7.16 -8.58 21.90
C LEU A 416 8.19 -9.03 20.88
N GLN A 417 8.93 -10.10 21.18
CA GLN A 417 9.89 -10.69 20.25
C GLN A 417 9.22 -11.14 18.95
N GLN A 418 8.09 -11.85 19.05
CA GLN A 418 7.31 -12.29 17.88
C GLN A 418 6.89 -11.12 17.00
N ARG A 419 6.48 -9.99 17.58
CA ARG A 419 6.10 -8.79 16.79
C ARG A 419 7.29 -8.10 16.15
N ILE A 420 8.44 -8.06 16.81
CA ILE A 420 9.67 -7.53 16.20
C ILE A 420 10.04 -8.40 15.00
N PHE A 421 9.98 -9.73 15.16
CA PHE A 421 10.22 -10.68 14.08
C PHE A 421 9.22 -10.50 12.92
N GLU A 422 7.93 -10.41 13.20
CA GLU A 422 6.89 -10.14 12.21
C GLU A 422 7.10 -8.80 11.50
N TYR A 423 7.50 -7.76 12.22
CA TYR A 423 7.79 -6.46 11.62
C TYR A 423 8.98 -6.53 10.67
N VAL A 424 10.05 -7.23 11.05
CA VAL A 424 11.23 -7.43 10.18
C VAL A 424 10.84 -8.21 8.92
N VAL A 425 10.07 -9.30 9.06
CA VAL A 425 9.58 -10.10 7.93
C VAL A 425 8.62 -9.29 7.04
N SER A 426 7.66 -8.58 7.64
CA SER A 426 6.72 -7.76 6.88
C SER A 426 7.44 -6.67 6.10
N LYS A 427 8.41 -6.00 6.73
CA LYS A 427 9.23 -4.96 6.09
C LYS A 427 10.14 -5.53 5.01
N SER A 428 10.69 -6.72 5.20
CA SER A 428 11.52 -7.39 4.19
C SER A 428 10.73 -7.87 2.97
N LEU A 429 9.40 -7.99 3.08
CA LEU A 429 8.47 -8.28 1.99
C LEU A 429 7.84 -7.03 1.36
N GLY A 430 8.29 -5.82 1.72
CA GLY A 430 7.79 -4.55 1.19
C GLY A 430 6.64 -3.91 1.98
N GLY A 431 6.25 -4.50 3.12
CA GLY A 431 5.22 -3.93 4.01
C GLY A 431 5.72 -2.72 4.83
N SER A 432 4.82 -1.77 5.10
CA SER A 432 5.04 -0.67 6.07
C SER A 432 3.82 -0.52 6.99
N ARG A 433 3.85 0.42 7.96
CA ARG A 433 2.78 0.76 8.94
C ARG A 433 1.38 1.09 8.34
N LYS A 434 1.18 0.90 7.04
CA LYS A 434 -0.07 1.02 6.27
C LYS A 434 -0.20 -0.12 5.23
N ALA A 435 -0.01 -1.37 5.67
CA ALA A 435 0.55 -2.44 4.84
C ALA A 435 -0.17 -2.72 3.51
N ILE A 436 0.63 -2.63 2.46
CA ILE A 436 0.50 -3.38 1.22
C ILE A 436 1.89 -4.01 1.06
N TYR A 437 1.98 -5.34 0.90
CA TYR A 437 3.24 -6.03 0.57
C TYR A 437 3.71 -5.59 -0.82
N TRP A 438 4.94 -5.90 -1.26
CA TRP A 438 5.20 -5.73 -2.70
C TRP A 438 4.21 -6.64 -3.45
N GLN A 439 3.33 -6.01 -4.23
CA GLN A 439 2.28 -6.69 -4.96
C GLN A 439 2.70 -6.92 -6.39
N ILE A 440 2.22 -8.03 -6.93
CA ILE A 440 2.38 -8.32 -8.34
C ILE A 440 1.61 -7.27 -9.12
N PRO A 441 2.22 -6.68 -10.14
CA PRO A 441 1.52 -5.76 -11.02
C PRO A 441 0.27 -6.41 -11.65
N PRO A 442 -0.89 -5.73 -11.66
CA PRO A 442 -2.17 -6.31 -12.10
C PRO A 442 -2.15 -6.92 -13.50
N ASN A 443 -1.34 -6.36 -14.41
CA ASN A 443 -1.29 -6.77 -15.82
C ASN A 443 -0.61 -8.14 -16.03
N ILE A 444 0.03 -8.71 -15.01
CA ILE A 444 0.74 -10.00 -15.09
C ILE A 444 -0.17 -11.19 -14.72
N VAL A 445 -1.25 -10.94 -13.97
CA VAL A 445 -2.15 -11.99 -13.50
C VAL A 445 -3.07 -12.45 -14.64
N ARG A 446 -3.02 -13.75 -14.98
CA ARG A 446 -3.84 -14.36 -16.05
C ARG A 446 -5.33 -14.48 -15.72
N ASP A 447 -5.72 -14.31 -14.47
CA ASP A 447 -7.11 -14.48 -14.08
C ASP A 447 -8.02 -13.37 -14.61
N ALA A 448 -9.09 -13.79 -15.28
CA ALA A 448 -10.32 -13.02 -15.46
C ALA A 448 -11.10 -12.81 -14.14
N ALA A 449 -10.45 -12.96 -12.98
CA ALA A 449 -11.08 -12.76 -11.68
C ALA A 449 -11.37 -11.27 -11.45
N SER A 450 -12.61 -11.00 -11.10
CA SER A 450 -13.18 -9.67 -10.83
C SER A 450 -12.32 -8.79 -9.91
N THR A 451 -12.33 -7.49 -10.19
CA THR A 451 -11.43 -6.47 -9.61
C THR A 451 -11.59 -6.20 -8.11
N THR A 452 -12.50 -6.88 -7.40
CA THR A 452 -12.90 -6.50 -6.03
C THR A 452 -12.37 -7.41 -4.94
N LEU A 453 -12.13 -6.84 -3.76
CA LEU A 453 -11.62 -7.49 -2.55
C LEU A 453 -12.33 -8.81 -2.20
N PHE A 454 -13.66 -8.82 -2.17
CA PHE A 454 -14.45 -10.01 -1.81
C PHE A 454 -14.28 -11.16 -2.81
N ALA A 455 -14.24 -10.86 -4.11
CA ALA A 455 -14.13 -11.89 -5.12
C ALA A 455 -12.74 -12.56 -5.17
N ARG A 456 -11.68 -11.85 -4.77
CA ARG A 456 -10.32 -12.43 -4.69
C ARG A 456 -10.18 -13.42 -3.54
N VAL A 457 -10.81 -13.13 -2.40
CA VAL A 457 -10.78 -14.01 -1.22
C VAL A 457 -11.62 -15.26 -1.43
N PHE A 458 -12.74 -15.12 -2.14
CA PHE A 458 -13.72 -16.18 -2.32
C PHE A 458 -13.96 -16.47 -3.81
N ALA A 459 -12.91 -16.79 -4.58
CA ALA A 459 -12.97 -16.89 -6.04
C ALA A 459 -13.94 -17.94 -6.61
N ASN A 460 -14.35 -18.94 -5.83
CA ASN A 460 -15.22 -20.04 -6.24
C ASN A 460 -16.63 -19.91 -5.64
N TYR A 461 -17.49 -19.09 -6.24
CA TYR A 461 -18.89 -18.91 -5.80
C TYR A 461 -19.89 -19.54 -6.76
N VAL A 462 -20.44 -20.70 -6.40
CA VAL A 462 -21.63 -21.30 -7.03
C VAL A 462 -22.92 -20.99 -6.23
N TRP A 463 -22.82 -20.41 -5.02
CA TRP A 463 -23.92 -20.48 -4.02
C TRP A 463 -24.27 -19.16 -3.29
N LEU A 464 -23.74 -18.01 -3.71
CA LEU A 464 -24.22 -16.70 -3.22
C LEU A 464 -25.21 -16.14 -4.23
N GLU A 465 -26.38 -15.65 -3.79
CA GLU A 465 -27.35 -15.02 -4.69
C GLU A 465 -26.68 -13.82 -5.42
N ASP A 466 -26.90 -13.73 -6.74
CA ASP A 466 -26.14 -12.86 -7.64
C ASP A 466 -26.14 -11.39 -7.23
N HIS A 467 -27.19 -10.92 -6.55
CA HIS A 467 -27.29 -9.54 -6.08
C HIS A 467 -26.42 -9.21 -4.88
N ILE A 468 -26.24 -10.15 -3.95
CA ILE A 468 -25.33 -9.95 -2.81
C ILE A 468 -23.89 -9.98 -3.32
N LYS A 469 -23.61 -10.85 -4.30
CA LYS A 469 -22.33 -10.85 -5.01
C LYS A 469 -22.12 -9.52 -5.73
N GLN A 470 -23.09 -9.02 -6.47
CA GLN A 470 -23.01 -7.71 -7.12
C GLN A 470 -22.78 -6.59 -6.11
N PHE A 471 -23.49 -6.56 -4.98
CA PHE A 471 -23.29 -5.56 -3.92
C PHE A 471 -21.88 -5.58 -3.34
N LYS A 472 -21.37 -6.75 -2.92
CA LYS A 472 -20.04 -6.88 -2.30
C LYS A 472 -18.88 -6.75 -3.30
N THR A 473 -19.15 -6.92 -4.60
CA THR A 473 -18.17 -6.82 -5.70
C THR A 473 -18.43 -5.63 -6.62
N ALA A 474 -19.24 -4.67 -6.20
CA ALA A 474 -19.56 -3.51 -7.01
C ALA A 474 -18.32 -2.62 -7.21
N LYS A 475 -18.03 -2.25 -8.46
CA LYS A 475 -17.01 -1.23 -8.79
C LYS A 475 -17.49 0.19 -8.50
N ILE A 476 -18.82 0.37 -8.50
CA ILE A 476 -19.50 1.61 -8.17
C ILE A 476 -20.02 1.46 -6.74
N ALA A 477 -20.11 2.55 -5.97
CA ALA A 477 -20.68 2.48 -4.64
C ALA A 477 -22.13 1.98 -4.69
N MET A 478 -22.48 1.02 -3.84
CA MET A 478 -23.84 0.51 -3.68
C MET A 478 -24.31 0.78 -2.25
N ASP A 479 -25.59 1.04 -2.09
CA ASP A 479 -26.22 1.34 -0.81
C ASP A 479 -27.46 0.48 -0.55
N GLY A 480 -28.01 0.63 0.63
CA GLY A 480 -29.24 -0.02 1.02
C GLY A 480 -29.75 0.49 2.35
N ILE A 481 -30.97 0.09 2.65
CA ILE A 481 -31.70 0.50 3.84
C ILE A 481 -32.27 -0.71 4.56
N GLY A 482 -32.55 -0.54 5.84
CA GLY A 482 -33.09 -1.60 6.65
C GLY A 482 -33.41 -1.13 8.05
N GLU A 483 -33.41 -2.07 8.97
CA GLU A 483 -33.81 -1.86 10.36
C GLU A 483 -32.83 -2.59 11.28
N VAL A 484 -32.46 -1.94 12.38
CA VAL A 484 -31.52 -2.47 13.36
C VAL A 484 -32.00 -2.25 14.79
N SER A 485 -31.85 -3.26 15.62
CA SER A 485 -32.03 -3.17 17.07
C SER A 485 -30.68 -3.39 17.76
N VAL A 486 -30.42 -2.62 18.83
CA VAL A 486 -29.20 -2.68 19.64
C VAL A 486 -29.58 -2.79 21.11
N LYS A 487 -29.16 -3.87 21.76
CA LYS A 487 -29.33 -4.13 23.21
C LYS A 487 -28.00 -3.99 23.93
N ARG A 488 -28.02 -3.39 25.14
CA ARG A 488 -26.82 -3.10 25.94
C ARG A 488 -26.88 -3.73 27.33
N ALA A 489 -25.71 -4.05 27.88
CA ALA A 489 -25.59 -4.37 29.29
C ALA A 489 -25.82 -3.11 30.15
N LYS A 490 -26.95 -3.06 30.88
CA LYS A 490 -27.37 -1.89 31.69
C LYS A 490 -26.29 -1.41 32.68
N PHE A 491 -25.55 -2.34 33.29
CA PHE A 491 -24.53 -2.05 34.31
C PHE A 491 -23.25 -1.36 33.77
N LEU A 492 -23.02 -1.36 32.44
CA LEU A 492 -21.86 -0.70 31.81
C LEU A 492 -22.23 0.57 31.04
N SER A 493 -23.50 0.98 31.04
CA SER A 493 -24.01 2.08 30.21
C SER A 493 -23.16 3.37 30.25
N PRO A 494 -22.68 3.86 31.41
CA PRO A 494 -21.82 5.06 31.47
C PRO A 494 -20.48 4.87 30.74
N LEU A 495 -19.82 3.73 30.94
CA LEU A 495 -18.54 3.39 30.29
C LEU A 495 -18.71 3.19 28.78
N LEU A 496 -19.77 2.49 28.36
CA LEU A 496 -20.06 2.26 26.94
C LEU A 496 -20.39 3.56 26.20
N LYS A 497 -20.96 4.56 26.90
CA LYS A 497 -21.19 5.91 26.36
C LYS A 497 -19.88 6.66 26.10
N ILE A 498 -18.90 6.52 27.00
CA ILE A 498 -17.54 7.09 26.83
C ILE A 498 -16.81 6.46 25.63
N LEU A 499 -17.03 5.15 25.41
CA LEU A 499 -16.43 4.39 24.31
C LEU A 499 -17.12 4.59 22.95
N GLY A 500 -18.10 5.48 22.83
CA GLY A 500 -18.71 5.84 21.54
C GLY A 500 -19.74 4.86 20.96
N LEU A 501 -20.01 3.75 21.65
CA LEU A 501 -20.92 2.69 21.18
C LEU A 501 -22.36 3.22 20.90
N PRO A 502 -23.14 2.55 20.05
CA PRO A 502 -24.49 2.98 19.67
C PRO A 502 -25.48 2.78 20.82
N PRO A 503 -26.33 3.78 21.17
CA PRO A 503 -27.27 3.71 22.30
C PRO A 503 -28.20 2.50 22.19
N GLU A 504 -28.82 2.13 23.31
CA GLU A 504 -29.88 1.10 23.27
C GLU A 504 -31.02 1.62 22.39
N MET A 505 -31.42 0.82 21.42
CA MET A 505 -32.39 1.23 20.41
C MET A 505 -33.16 0.02 19.89
N GLU A 506 -34.46 0.19 19.68
CA GLU A 506 -35.35 -0.84 19.16
C GLU A 506 -35.88 -0.40 17.79
N SER A 507 -35.79 -1.32 16.83
CA SER A 507 -36.25 -1.16 15.43
C SER A 507 -35.96 0.21 14.81
N GLN A 508 -34.69 0.64 14.80
CA GLN A 508 -34.29 1.92 14.21
C GLN A 508 -33.92 1.77 12.73
N PRO A 509 -34.15 2.81 11.91
CA PRO A 509 -33.73 2.81 10.51
C PRO A 509 -32.20 2.69 10.40
N PHE A 510 -31.75 1.77 9.55
CA PHE A 510 -30.35 1.46 9.28
C PHE A 510 -30.04 1.74 7.82
N TYR A 511 -28.95 2.45 7.56
CA TYR A 511 -28.43 2.65 6.22
C TYR A 511 -27.02 2.09 6.15
N ALA A 512 -26.68 1.41 5.06
CA ALA A 512 -25.30 1.00 4.82
C ALA A 512 -24.94 1.18 3.36
N GLU A 513 -23.67 1.50 3.14
CA GLU A 513 -23.09 1.77 1.83
C GLU A 513 -21.73 1.10 1.76
N VAL A 514 -21.44 0.50 0.60
CA VAL A 514 -20.17 -0.13 0.28
C VAL A 514 -19.53 0.57 -0.92
N MET A 515 -18.22 0.78 -0.86
CA MET A 515 -17.48 1.45 -1.93
C MET A 515 -16.05 0.94 -2.02
N ASN A 516 -15.59 0.62 -3.23
CA ASN A 516 -14.18 0.32 -3.45
C ASN A 516 -13.39 1.62 -3.53
N VAL A 517 -12.47 1.81 -2.59
CA VAL A 517 -11.57 2.96 -2.54
C VAL A 517 -10.30 2.67 -3.34
N ALA A 518 -9.87 1.40 -3.34
CA ALA A 518 -8.76 0.88 -4.13
C ALA A 518 -9.03 -0.61 -4.47
N PRO A 519 -8.27 -1.22 -5.41
CA PRO A 519 -8.47 -2.62 -5.80
C PRO A 519 -8.42 -3.64 -4.64
N ASP A 520 -7.77 -3.28 -3.53
CA ASP A 520 -7.56 -4.06 -2.31
C ASP A 520 -8.22 -3.44 -1.06
N ILE A 521 -8.94 -2.32 -1.20
CA ILE A 521 -9.55 -1.59 -0.09
C ILE A 521 -11.01 -1.25 -0.42
N GLN A 522 -11.92 -1.80 0.38
CA GLN A 522 -13.35 -1.50 0.33
C GLN A 522 -13.77 -0.80 1.62
N CYS A 523 -14.42 0.35 1.51
CA CYS A 523 -14.95 1.09 2.64
C CYS A 523 -16.45 0.81 2.80
N TRP A 524 -16.88 0.56 4.02
CA TRP A 524 -18.27 0.42 4.42
C TRP A 524 -18.65 1.58 5.33
N ARG A 525 -19.69 2.33 4.97
CA ARG A 525 -20.32 3.33 5.82
C ARG A 525 -21.63 2.76 6.34
N ARG A 526 -21.84 2.77 7.66
CA ARG A 526 -23.05 2.28 8.32
C ARG A 526 -23.63 3.40 9.17
N VAL A 527 -24.92 3.66 9.07
CA VAL A 527 -25.62 4.73 9.79
C VAL A 527 -26.77 4.12 10.56
N PHE A 528 -26.71 4.23 11.88
CA PHE A 528 -27.78 3.80 12.81
C PHE A 528 -28.67 4.99 13.11
N GLY A 529 -29.99 4.79 13.12
CA GLY A 529 -30.96 5.88 13.27
C GLY A 529 -30.93 6.84 12.07
N TYR A 530 -30.78 6.32 10.85
CA TYR A 530 -30.70 7.11 9.62
C TYR A 530 -31.89 8.08 9.49
N GLN A 531 -31.61 9.36 9.24
CA GLN A 531 -32.60 10.45 9.17
C GLN A 531 -33.39 10.71 10.46
N THR A 532 -32.84 10.35 11.62
CA THR A 532 -33.44 10.63 12.93
C THR A 532 -32.52 11.53 13.77
N PRO A 533 -33.04 12.20 14.83
CA PRO A 533 -32.21 12.94 15.78
C PRO A 533 -31.16 12.09 16.51
N GLN A 534 -31.29 10.75 16.48
CA GLN A 534 -30.39 9.80 17.12
C GLN A 534 -29.29 9.28 16.17
N GLN A 535 -29.20 9.85 14.95
CA GLN A 535 -28.31 9.39 13.90
C GLN A 535 -26.85 9.31 14.35
N LYS A 536 -26.24 8.13 14.17
CA LYS A 536 -24.79 7.91 14.34
C LYS A 536 -24.21 7.20 13.13
N THR A 537 -23.11 7.75 12.60
CA THR A 537 -22.36 7.17 11.48
C THR A 537 -21.15 6.40 12.01
N TYR A 538 -20.97 5.18 11.54
CA TYR A 538 -19.82 4.32 11.78
C TYR A 538 -19.18 3.97 10.43
N THR A 539 -17.85 3.99 10.36
CA THR A 539 -17.14 3.66 9.12
C THR A 539 -16.21 2.48 9.37
N THR A 540 -16.39 1.42 8.61
CA THR A 540 -15.53 0.24 8.63
C THR A 540 -14.73 0.21 7.34
N THR A 541 -13.41 0.05 7.41
CA THR A 541 -12.59 -0.16 6.22
C THR A 541 -12.17 -1.62 6.14
N HIS A 542 -12.57 -2.29 5.05
CA HIS A 542 -12.15 -3.63 4.67
C HIS A 542 -10.89 -3.48 3.83
N SER A 543 -9.81 -4.12 4.25
CA SER A 543 -8.59 -4.19 3.45
C SER A 543 -8.10 -5.62 3.39
N LEU A 544 -7.56 -6.04 2.26
CA LEU A 544 -6.74 -7.24 2.24
C LEU A 544 -5.45 -6.92 2.99
N TYR A 545 -5.22 -7.54 4.14
CA TYR A 545 -3.89 -7.57 4.72
C TYR A 545 -3.31 -8.94 4.38
N CYS A 546 -2.25 -8.95 3.57
CA CYS A 546 -1.61 -10.14 3.01
C CYS A 546 -2.44 -10.92 1.96
N ASP A 547 -2.04 -10.82 0.70
CA ASP A 547 -2.46 -11.74 -0.37
C ASP A 547 -2.13 -13.22 -0.10
N PHE A 548 -1.31 -13.53 0.91
CA PHE A 548 -0.85 -14.91 1.14
C PHE A 548 -1.83 -15.82 1.86
N ASN A 549 -2.73 -15.27 2.66
CA ASN A 549 -3.68 -16.08 3.45
C ASN A 549 -5.14 -15.89 3.02
N ARG A 550 -5.42 -15.04 2.02
CA ARG A 550 -6.78 -14.66 1.61
C ARG A 550 -7.69 -14.31 2.80
N GLN A 551 -7.16 -13.65 3.83
CA GLN A 551 -7.96 -13.19 4.98
C GLN A 551 -8.36 -11.73 4.76
N ILE A 552 -9.64 -11.40 4.99
CA ILE A 552 -10.14 -10.02 4.96
C ILE A 552 -9.96 -9.41 6.33
N TYR A 553 -9.13 -8.38 6.44
CA TYR A 553 -8.91 -7.65 7.67
C TYR A 553 -9.87 -6.46 7.68
N LEU A 554 -10.85 -6.54 8.58
CA LEU A 554 -11.85 -5.51 8.79
C LEU A 554 -11.35 -4.59 9.88
N SER A 555 -11.13 -3.31 9.59
CA SER A 555 -10.90 -2.30 10.63
C SER A 555 -12.21 -1.59 10.92
N GLU A 556 -12.86 -1.99 12.01
CA GLU A 556 -14.05 -1.32 12.54
C GLU A 556 -13.63 -0.23 13.52
N SER A 557 -14.16 0.97 13.33
CA SER A 557 -14.02 2.07 14.27
C SER A 557 -15.11 1.97 15.34
N VAL A 558 -14.80 2.32 16.60
CA VAL A 558 -15.72 2.16 17.75
C VAL A 558 -16.69 3.37 17.89
N GLY A 559 -16.48 4.40 17.09
CA GLY A 559 -17.08 5.73 17.11
C GLY A 559 -16.29 6.74 17.97
N GLY A 560 -16.12 7.98 17.48
CA GLY A 560 -15.64 9.12 18.27
C GLY A 560 -14.13 9.22 18.46
N LEU A 561 -13.67 9.75 19.61
CA LEU A 561 -12.26 10.09 19.86
C LEU A 561 -11.31 8.87 19.78
N PHE A 562 -11.86 7.65 19.92
CA PHE A 562 -11.13 6.39 19.93
C PHE A 562 -11.02 5.69 18.56
N ASP A 563 -11.62 6.26 17.51
CA ASP A 563 -11.63 5.67 16.15
C ASP A 563 -10.26 5.48 15.52
N LYS A 564 -9.27 6.26 15.95
CA LYS A 564 -7.87 6.12 15.53
C LYS A 564 -7.04 5.27 16.49
N LEU A 565 -7.59 4.98 17.67
CA LEU A 565 -6.89 4.33 18.78
C LEU A 565 -7.11 2.83 18.80
N PHE A 566 -8.30 2.31 18.46
CA PHE A 566 -8.59 0.89 18.53
C PHE A 566 -9.16 0.37 17.21
N GLN A 567 -8.61 -0.73 16.70
CA GLN A 567 -9.12 -1.45 15.54
C GLN A 567 -9.27 -2.93 15.87
N PHE A 568 -10.46 -3.48 15.67
CA PHE A 568 -10.62 -4.93 15.65
C PHE A 568 -9.98 -5.49 14.37
N ILE A 569 -9.48 -6.71 14.42
CA ILE A 569 -9.07 -7.51 13.26
C ILE A 569 -10.01 -8.70 13.21
N TYR A 570 -10.50 -9.08 12.03
CA TYR A 570 -11.41 -10.20 11.87
C TYR A 570 -10.86 -11.25 10.91
N THR A 571 -11.22 -12.51 11.15
CA THR A 571 -11.19 -13.57 10.14
C THR A 571 -12.61 -13.82 9.68
N ILE A 572 -12.80 -13.97 8.36
CA ILE A 572 -14.09 -14.30 7.75
C ILE A 572 -14.04 -15.75 7.29
N SER A 573 -14.96 -16.56 7.79
CA SER A 573 -15.20 -17.94 7.33
C SER A 573 -16.62 -18.11 6.82
N GLN A 574 -16.87 -19.18 6.06
CA GLN A 574 -18.20 -19.50 5.56
C GLN A 574 -18.60 -20.90 6.03
N GLU A 575 -19.79 -21.01 6.60
CA GLU A 575 -20.42 -22.28 6.98
C GLU A 575 -21.93 -22.20 6.66
N ASN A 576 -22.50 -23.21 6.00
CA ASN A 576 -23.95 -23.35 5.79
C ASN A 576 -24.69 -22.10 5.25
N ASN A 577 -24.18 -21.49 4.17
CA ASN A 577 -24.69 -20.24 3.58
C ASN A 577 -24.72 -19.03 4.53
N ARG A 578 -23.87 -19.03 5.57
CA ARG A 578 -23.61 -17.89 6.45
C ARG A 578 -22.18 -17.42 6.31
N LEU A 579 -21.98 -16.11 6.42
CA LEU A 579 -20.65 -15.54 6.61
C LEU A 579 -20.43 -15.30 8.10
N ASN A 580 -19.44 -15.98 8.66
CA ASN A 580 -19.06 -15.89 10.06
C ASN A 580 -17.84 -14.99 10.19
N ASN A 581 -17.96 -13.93 10.97
CA ASN A 581 -16.89 -12.98 11.21
C ASN A 581 -16.48 -13.08 12.68
N GLN A 582 -15.20 -13.35 12.93
CA GLN A 582 -14.68 -13.48 14.30
C GLN A 582 -13.46 -12.60 14.50
N SER A 583 -13.48 -11.78 15.57
CA SER A 583 -12.36 -10.92 15.88
C SER A 583 -11.15 -11.72 16.39
N CYS A 584 -9.98 -11.52 15.77
CA CYS A 584 -8.70 -12.11 16.14
C CYS A 584 -7.87 -11.23 17.10
N GLY A 585 -8.34 -10.01 17.41
CA GLY A 585 -7.69 -9.12 18.37
C GLY A 585 -7.96 -7.63 18.13
N LEU A 586 -7.33 -6.79 18.95
CA LEU A 586 -7.41 -5.32 18.94
C LEU A 586 -6.03 -4.70 18.65
N VAL A 587 -5.94 -3.72 17.75
CA VAL A 587 -4.70 -3.00 17.41
C VAL A 587 -4.75 -1.57 17.92
N PHE A 588 -3.62 -1.08 18.45
CA PHE A 588 -3.48 0.31 18.90
C PHE A 588 -2.69 1.17 17.89
N TYR A 589 -3.35 2.19 17.33
CA TYR A 589 -2.75 3.25 16.51
C TYR A 589 -1.87 2.79 15.33
N ASN A 590 -2.15 1.65 14.67
CA ASN A 590 -1.29 1.06 13.62
C ASN A 590 0.21 0.96 13.96
N LEU A 591 0.57 1.11 15.24
CA LEU A 591 1.94 1.25 15.71
C LEU A 591 2.37 0.00 16.47
N PHE A 592 1.52 -0.53 17.35
CA PHE A 592 1.71 -1.79 18.06
C PHE A 592 0.35 -2.37 18.50
N LYS A 593 0.15 -3.69 18.48
CA LYS A 593 -0.89 -4.32 19.31
C LYS A 593 -0.48 -4.05 20.78
N ILE A 594 -1.28 -3.48 21.67
CA ILE A 594 -0.89 -3.47 23.11
C ILE A 594 -1.13 -4.89 23.64
N PRO A 595 -0.18 -5.57 24.31
CA PRO A 595 -0.43 -6.88 24.89
C PRO A 595 -1.28 -6.71 26.14
N LEU A 596 -2.58 -6.46 25.97
CA LEU A 596 -3.54 -6.75 27.02
C LEU A 596 -3.69 -8.28 27.07
N PRO A 597 -3.74 -8.91 28.26
CA PRO A 597 -4.07 -10.31 28.41
C PRO A 597 -5.31 -10.67 27.57
N GLN A 598 -5.31 -11.81 26.86
CA GLN A 598 -6.42 -12.21 25.98
C GLN A 598 -7.78 -12.22 26.69
N PHE A 599 -7.81 -12.43 28.00
CA PHE A 599 -9.03 -12.40 28.81
C PHE A 599 -9.60 -10.98 29.06
N LEU A 600 -8.84 -9.92 28.78
CA LEU A 600 -9.28 -8.52 28.90
C LEU A 600 -9.70 -7.90 27.56
N LEU A 601 -9.44 -8.58 26.44
CA LEU A 601 -9.75 -8.04 25.12
C LEU A 601 -11.23 -8.28 24.76
N PRO A 602 -11.96 -7.26 24.30
CA PRO A 602 -13.29 -7.46 23.76
C PRO A 602 -13.21 -8.39 22.53
N LYS A 603 -14.14 -9.33 22.45
CA LYS A 603 -14.38 -10.18 21.28
C LYS A 603 -15.62 -9.68 20.56
N SER A 604 -15.50 -9.49 19.26
CA SER A 604 -16.61 -9.13 18.38
C SER A 604 -16.83 -10.25 17.37
N SER A 605 -18.08 -10.66 17.19
CA SER A 605 -18.46 -11.66 16.20
C SER A 605 -19.82 -11.34 15.61
N TRP A 606 -20.01 -11.56 14.32
CA TRP A 606 -21.33 -11.48 13.70
C TRP A 606 -21.49 -12.47 12.55
N GLU A 607 -22.74 -12.79 12.29
CA GLU A 607 -23.19 -13.65 11.21
C GLU A 607 -24.04 -12.85 10.23
N GLU A 608 -23.87 -13.14 8.93
CA GLU A 608 -24.70 -12.60 7.85
C GLU A 608 -25.39 -13.75 7.11
N LYS A 609 -26.72 -13.67 6.99
CA LYS A 609 -27.55 -14.65 6.30
C LYS A 609 -28.26 -13.99 5.09
N PRO A 610 -27.96 -14.42 3.84
CA PRO A 610 -28.63 -13.98 2.62
C PRO A 610 -30.16 -14.05 2.66
N CYS A 611 -30.81 -13.11 1.96
CA CYS A 611 -32.24 -13.17 1.61
C CYS A 611 -32.48 -12.53 0.24
N GLU A 612 -33.67 -12.78 -0.33
CA GLU A 612 -34.05 -12.41 -1.71
C GLU A 612 -33.74 -10.95 -2.12
N LYS A 613 -33.77 -10.00 -1.17
CA LYS A 613 -33.49 -8.56 -1.44
C LYS A 613 -32.32 -7.99 -0.64
N GLY A 614 -31.54 -8.80 0.07
CA GLY A 614 -30.44 -8.33 0.93
C GLY A 614 -29.96 -9.39 1.93
N TRP A 615 -29.83 -9.07 3.22
CA TRP A 615 -29.46 -10.05 4.24
C TRP A 615 -29.98 -9.71 5.65
N LEU A 616 -30.04 -10.73 6.50
CA LEU A 616 -30.16 -10.60 7.95
C LEU A 616 -28.77 -10.60 8.57
N PHE A 617 -28.56 -9.81 9.62
CA PHE A 617 -27.31 -9.81 10.38
C PHE A 617 -27.58 -9.90 11.88
N GLU A 618 -26.72 -10.63 12.59
CA GLU A 618 -26.72 -10.71 14.04
C GLU A 618 -25.28 -10.65 14.55
N GLY A 619 -24.98 -9.72 15.45
CA GLY A 619 -23.63 -9.52 15.97
C GLY A 619 -23.60 -9.25 17.47
N LYS A 620 -22.51 -9.69 18.10
CA LYS A 620 -22.28 -9.60 19.54
C LYS A 620 -20.88 -9.06 19.80
N ILE A 621 -20.79 -8.10 20.71
CA ILE A 621 -19.53 -7.66 21.34
C ILE A 621 -19.57 -8.18 22.78
N SER A 622 -18.55 -8.93 23.17
CA SER A 622 -18.44 -9.55 24.49
C SER A 622 -17.08 -9.30 25.12
N LEU A 623 -17.01 -9.33 26.44
CA LEU A 623 -15.77 -9.39 27.20
C LEU A 623 -15.69 -10.76 27.90
N PRO A 624 -14.53 -11.44 27.91
CA PRO A 624 -14.41 -12.80 28.45
C PRO A 624 -14.91 -12.96 29.90
N LEU A 625 -14.79 -11.90 30.72
CA LEU A 625 -15.24 -11.90 32.13
C LEU A 625 -16.65 -11.34 32.34
N LEU A 626 -17.19 -10.55 31.41
CA LEU A 626 -18.45 -9.81 31.59
C LEU A 626 -19.58 -10.26 30.65
N GLY A 627 -19.30 -11.24 29.78
CA GLY A 627 -20.27 -11.73 28.81
C GLY A 627 -20.55 -10.70 27.70
N THR A 628 -21.73 -10.79 27.09
CA THR A 628 -22.14 -9.91 25.99
C THR A 628 -22.45 -8.51 26.50
N ILE A 629 -21.71 -7.52 26.01
CA ILE A 629 -21.88 -6.11 26.37
C ILE A 629 -22.78 -5.36 25.38
N VAL A 630 -22.76 -5.77 24.11
CA VAL A 630 -23.63 -5.25 23.04
C VAL A 630 -24.10 -6.40 22.17
N HIS A 631 -25.40 -6.46 21.90
CA HIS A 631 -26.01 -7.37 20.94
C HIS A 631 -26.78 -6.53 19.92
N TYR A 632 -26.49 -6.71 18.64
CA TYR A 632 -27.19 -6.00 17.56
C TYR A 632 -27.67 -6.99 16.52
N TYR A 633 -28.87 -6.76 15.98
CA TYR A 633 -29.47 -7.59 14.96
C TYR A 633 -30.42 -6.77 14.09
N GLY A 634 -30.61 -7.22 12.85
CA GLY A 634 -31.41 -6.46 11.91
C GLY A 634 -31.51 -7.09 10.53
N ARG A 635 -32.18 -6.35 9.64
CA ARG A 635 -32.33 -6.69 8.22
C ARG A 635 -31.78 -5.54 7.39
N PHE A 636 -31.12 -5.88 6.29
CA PHE A 636 -30.65 -4.94 5.29
C PHE A 636 -31.20 -5.32 3.92
N THR A 637 -31.64 -4.32 3.16
CA THR A 637 -32.18 -4.45 1.79
C THR A 637 -31.33 -3.60 0.86
N ILE A 638 -30.84 -4.22 -0.22
CA ILE A 638 -29.99 -3.54 -1.21
C ILE A 638 -30.87 -2.67 -2.11
N ASN A 639 -30.44 -1.43 -2.34
CA ASN A 639 -31.02 -0.57 -3.36
C ASN A 639 -30.42 -0.95 -4.71
N TYR A 640 -31.23 -1.44 -5.66
CA TYR A 640 -30.78 -1.65 -7.03
C TYR A 640 -30.95 -0.35 -7.82
N PRO A 641 -29.87 0.26 -8.34
CA PRO A 641 -30.03 1.34 -9.29
C PRO A 641 -30.61 0.78 -10.59
N LEU A 642 -31.76 1.31 -11.03
CA LEU A 642 -32.25 1.10 -12.39
C LEU A 642 -31.23 1.69 -13.39
N PRO A 643 -30.94 1.02 -14.52
CA PRO A 643 -30.01 1.56 -15.52
C PRO A 643 -30.60 2.81 -16.17
N ALA A 644 -30.16 3.99 -15.71
CA ALA A 644 -30.37 5.25 -16.39
C ALA A 644 -29.28 5.47 -17.46
N PRO A 645 -29.53 6.25 -18.52
CA PRO A 645 -28.50 6.59 -19.50
C PRO A 645 -27.28 7.24 -18.80
N PRO A 646 -26.05 7.01 -19.30
CA PRO A 646 -24.84 7.44 -18.61
C PRO A 646 -24.79 8.97 -18.53
N LYS A 647 -24.96 9.51 -17.32
CA LYS A 647 -24.67 10.91 -17.01
C LYS A 647 -23.17 11.05 -16.77
N ARG A 648 -22.56 12.15 -17.21
CA ARG A 648 -21.12 12.39 -17.08
C ARG A 648 -20.84 13.64 -16.29
N ILE A 649 -19.80 13.60 -15.47
CA ILE A 649 -19.24 14.79 -14.82
C ILE A 649 -17.74 14.92 -15.08
N ILE A 650 -17.30 16.14 -15.40
CA ILE A 650 -15.91 16.51 -15.57
C ILE A 650 -15.52 17.45 -14.44
N VAL A 651 -14.52 17.07 -13.65
CA VAL A 651 -14.10 17.75 -12.42
C VAL A 651 -12.68 18.29 -12.57
N ALA A 652 -12.52 19.61 -12.67
CA ALA A 652 -11.22 20.25 -12.47
C ALA A 652 -10.95 20.41 -10.96
N GLY A 653 -9.79 19.96 -10.50
CA GLY A 653 -9.45 19.97 -9.07
C GLY A 653 -9.95 18.75 -8.27
N GLY A 654 -10.30 17.66 -8.95
CA GLY A 654 -10.80 16.42 -8.32
C GLY A 654 -9.83 15.73 -7.35
N SER A 655 -8.53 16.06 -7.40
CA SER A 655 -7.53 15.55 -6.44
C SER A 655 -7.51 16.30 -5.11
N GLY A 656 -8.12 17.49 -5.03
CA GLY A 656 -8.22 18.31 -3.82
C GLY A 656 -9.26 17.78 -2.83
N MET A 657 -9.27 18.33 -1.61
CA MET A 657 -10.15 17.87 -0.51
C MET A 657 -11.64 17.86 -0.92
N ILE A 658 -12.16 19.01 -1.40
CA ILE A 658 -13.55 19.12 -1.84
C ILE A 658 -13.78 18.27 -3.10
N GLY A 659 -12.85 18.32 -4.05
CA GLY A 659 -12.91 17.58 -5.31
C GLY A 659 -13.10 16.08 -5.10
N ARG A 660 -12.36 15.47 -4.17
CA ARG A 660 -12.50 14.04 -3.85
C ARG A 660 -13.91 13.72 -3.34
N THR A 661 -14.42 14.49 -2.37
CA THR A 661 -15.77 14.28 -1.81
C THR A 661 -16.85 14.42 -2.90
N VAL A 662 -16.69 15.39 -3.80
CA VAL A 662 -17.62 15.59 -4.92
C VAL A 662 -17.54 14.44 -5.93
N CYS A 663 -16.34 14.04 -6.35
CA CYS A 663 -16.17 12.89 -7.26
C CYS A 663 -16.82 11.63 -6.71
N LEU A 664 -16.63 11.37 -5.40
CA LEU A 664 -17.29 10.26 -4.70
C LEU A 664 -18.81 10.38 -4.76
N ALA A 665 -19.37 11.55 -4.48
CA ALA A 665 -20.81 11.78 -4.49
C ALA A 665 -21.45 11.53 -5.87
N PHE A 666 -20.76 11.92 -6.95
CA PHE A 666 -21.25 11.67 -8.31
C PHE A 666 -21.07 10.21 -8.76
N LEU A 667 -19.95 9.56 -8.41
CA LEU A 667 -19.78 8.12 -8.64
C LEU A 667 -20.91 7.32 -7.97
N LYS A 668 -21.26 7.64 -6.72
CA LYS A 668 -22.38 7.03 -5.99
C LYS A 668 -23.72 7.17 -6.71
N LYS A 669 -23.93 8.27 -7.42
CA LYS A 669 -25.12 8.50 -8.25
C LYS A 669 -25.05 7.85 -9.64
N GLY A 670 -24.03 7.03 -9.91
CA GLY A 670 -23.84 6.32 -11.18
C GLY A 670 -23.31 7.19 -12.33
N TYR A 671 -22.71 8.35 -12.04
CA TYR A 671 -22.10 9.18 -13.07
C TYR A 671 -20.76 8.61 -13.54
N GLU A 672 -20.45 8.76 -14.83
CA GLU A 672 -19.08 8.66 -15.31
C GLU A 672 -18.29 9.89 -14.84
N VAL A 673 -17.28 9.67 -13.98
CA VAL A 673 -16.48 10.78 -13.42
C VAL A 673 -15.11 10.88 -14.09
N TYR A 674 -14.87 12.02 -14.74
CA TYR A 674 -13.58 12.41 -15.30
C TYR A 674 -12.96 13.50 -14.44
N CYS A 675 -11.70 13.34 -14.05
CA CYS A 675 -10.92 14.35 -13.35
C CYS A 675 -9.86 14.94 -14.28
N LEU A 676 -9.88 16.26 -14.41
CA LEU A 676 -8.85 17.00 -15.14
C LEU A 676 -7.64 17.23 -14.22
N SER A 677 -6.46 16.79 -14.65
CA SER A 677 -5.22 16.96 -13.88
C SER A 677 -4.05 17.42 -14.74
N ARG A 678 -3.04 18.03 -14.12
CA ARG A 678 -1.80 18.44 -14.79
C ARG A 678 -0.91 17.26 -15.16
N PHE A 679 -1.13 16.10 -14.53
CA PHE A 679 -0.35 14.88 -14.75
C PHE A 679 -1.28 13.65 -14.77
N LEU A 680 -1.11 12.75 -15.74
CA LEU A 680 -1.85 11.47 -15.81
C LEU A 680 -1.51 10.52 -14.64
N THR A 681 -0.41 10.77 -13.93
CA THR A 681 0.02 10.01 -12.75
C THR A 681 -0.63 10.48 -11.44
N THR A 682 -1.55 11.45 -11.49
CA THR A 682 -2.18 12.01 -10.30
C THR A 682 -3.00 10.97 -9.55
N LYS A 683 -2.57 10.63 -8.35
CA LYS A 683 -3.29 9.66 -7.49
C LYS A 683 -4.49 10.34 -6.81
N ILE A 684 -5.69 9.99 -7.24
CA ILE A 684 -6.95 10.42 -6.61
C ILE A 684 -7.43 9.40 -5.55
N ASN A 685 -6.90 8.17 -5.58
CA ASN A 685 -7.19 7.08 -4.62
C ASN A 685 -8.69 6.78 -4.48
N ILE A 686 -9.41 6.79 -5.61
CA ILE A 686 -10.81 6.43 -5.74
C ILE A 686 -10.94 5.60 -7.02
N GLU A 687 -11.42 4.37 -6.91
CA GLU A 687 -11.66 3.51 -8.08
C GLU A 687 -12.83 4.05 -8.92
N GLY A 688 -12.74 3.91 -10.24
CA GLY A 688 -13.78 4.37 -11.18
C GLY A 688 -13.63 5.79 -11.72
N ILE A 689 -12.71 6.60 -11.17
CA ILE A 689 -12.38 7.92 -11.72
C ILE A 689 -11.45 7.78 -12.93
N ARG A 690 -11.83 8.39 -14.05
CA ARG A 690 -11.00 8.49 -15.26
C ARG A 690 -10.20 9.79 -15.23
N LEU A 691 -8.96 9.79 -15.73
CA LEU A 691 -8.10 10.97 -15.80
C LEU A 691 -7.98 11.50 -17.23
N ARG A 692 -7.90 12.82 -17.36
CA ARG A 692 -7.50 13.53 -18.58
C ARG A 692 -6.52 14.64 -18.24
N LEU A 693 -5.59 14.94 -19.14
CA LEU A 693 -4.76 16.11 -18.93
C LEU A 693 -5.59 17.36 -19.12
N ILE A 694 -5.40 18.30 -18.20
CA ILE A 694 -6.14 19.55 -18.18
C ILE A 694 -5.77 20.46 -19.36
N ASP A 695 -4.57 20.27 -19.96
CA ASP A 695 -4.04 21.04 -21.10
C ASP A 695 -4.33 20.37 -22.45
N GLU A 696 -4.89 19.17 -22.46
CA GLU A 696 -5.35 18.49 -23.69
C GLU A 696 -6.73 19.00 -24.13
N ASP A 697 -7.09 18.71 -25.37
CA ASP A 697 -8.48 18.83 -25.83
C ASP A 697 -9.29 17.65 -25.28
N TRP A 698 -10.34 17.96 -24.53
CA TRP A 698 -11.30 17.01 -23.96
C TRP A 698 -12.75 17.36 -24.35
N SER A 699 -12.93 18.15 -25.41
CA SER A 699 -14.24 18.53 -25.93
C SER A 699 -15.05 17.33 -26.44
N ASP A 700 -14.39 16.21 -26.75
CA ASP A 700 -15.00 14.92 -27.09
C ASP A 700 -15.82 14.33 -25.94
N LEU A 701 -15.48 14.67 -24.69
CA LEU A 701 -16.18 14.19 -23.50
C LEU A 701 -17.46 14.97 -23.20
N ILE A 702 -17.70 16.08 -23.88
CA ILE A 702 -18.80 17.01 -23.56
C ILE A 702 -20.02 16.72 -24.45
N ASP A 703 -21.14 16.38 -23.80
CA ASP A 703 -22.45 16.22 -24.41
C ASP A 703 -23.55 16.96 -23.63
N LYS A 704 -24.79 16.90 -24.12
CA LYS A 704 -25.97 17.57 -23.51
C LYS A 704 -26.32 17.11 -22.09
N ASN A 705 -25.76 16.00 -21.62
CA ASN A 705 -25.98 15.45 -20.28
C ASN A 705 -24.74 15.64 -19.38
N THR A 706 -23.69 16.28 -19.89
CA THR A 706 -22.42 16.47 -19.18
C THR A 706 -22.50 17.66 -18.23
N ILE A 707 -22.04 17.47 -17.01
CA ILE A 707 -21.86 18.53 -16.02
C ILE A 707 -20.38 18.80 -15.87
N ILE A 708 -19.98 20.07 -15.93
CA ILE A 708 -18.58 20.46 -15.70
C ILE A 708 -18.52 21.17 -14.36
N ILE A 709 -17.57 20.81 -13.52
CA ILE A 709 -17.34 21.49 -12.24
C ILE A 709 -15.86 21.88 -12.11
N ASN A 710 -15.64 23.15 -11.79
CA ASN A 710 -14.31 23.68 -11.53
C ASN A 710 -14.13 23.99 -10.04
N LEU A 711 -13.41 23.12 -9.35
CA LEU A 711 -12.99 23.27 -7.94
C LEU A 711 -11.48 23.57 -7.83
N SER A 712 -10.82 23.84 -8.95
CA SER A 712 -9.37 23.98 -8.99
C SER A 712 -8.89 25.38 -8.61
N GLY A 713 -7.69 25.44 -8.03
CA GLY A 713 -7.05 26.69 -7.62
C GLY A 713 -6.10 26.47 -6.45
N GLU A 714 -5.16 27.40 -6.27
CA GLU A 714 -4.28 27.40 -5.10
C GLU A 714 -5.11 27.65 -3.82
N ASN A 715 -4.82 26.92 -2.74
CA ASN A 715 -5.52 27.08 -1.47
C ASN A 715 -5.16 28.43 -0.81
N PRO A 716 -6.14 29.35 -0.63
CA PRO A 716 -5.87 30.67 -0.07
C PRO A 716 -5.48 30.64 1.43
N GLY A 717 -5.86 29.60 2.17
CA GLY A 717 -5.56 29.48 3.61
C GLY A 717 -4.22 28.82 3.95
N ALA A 718 -3.45 28.36 2.95
CA ALA A 718 -2.27 27.52 3.18
C ALA A 718 -0.99 28.31 3.54
N LYS A 719 -0.91 29.60 3.17
CA LYS A 719 0.31 30.41 3.32
C LYS A 719 -0.04 31.88 3.61
N ARG A 720 0.94 32.60 4.17
CA ARG A 720 0.92 34.07 4.29
C ARG A 720 0.69 34.71 2.91
N TRP A 721 -0.20 35.70 2.84
CA TRP A 721 -0.45 36.43 1.58
C TRP A 721 0.61 37.49 1.31
N SER A 722 1.59 37.14 0.48
CA SER A 722 2.46 38.09 -0.23
C SER A 722 1.83 38.51 -1.57
N SER A 723 2.33 39.59 -2.18
CA SER A 723 1.90 40.00 -3.54
C SER A 723 2.08 38.88 -4.57
N SER A 724 3.20 38.16 -4.53
CA SER A 724 3.46 37.02 -5.41
C SER A 724 2.50 35.83 -5.19
N PHE A 725 2.12 35.56 -3.93
CA PHE A 725 1.18 34.48 -3.64
C PHE A 725 -0.27 34.84 -4.02
N LYS A 726 -0.67 36.10 -3.83
CA LYS A 726 -1.96 36.62 -4.31
C LYS A 726 -2.10 36.48 -5.84
N LEU A 727 -1.06 36.81 -6.60
CA LEU A 727 -1.04 36.58 -8.05
C LEU A 727 -1.21 35.10 -8.39
N LYS A 728 -0.47 34.21 -7.71
CA LYS A 728 -0.59 32.76 -7.89
C LYS A 728 -2.02 32.24 -7.61
N ILE A 729 -2.67 32.73 -6.56
CA ILE A 729 -4.07 32.39 -6.22
C ILE A 729 -5.00 32.76 -7.39
N ALA A 730 -4.83 33.97 -7.94
CA ALA A 730 -5.67 34.50 -9.00
C ALA A 730 -5.42 33.77 -10.34
N GLU A 731 -4.17 33.73 -10.82
CA GLU A 731 -3.78 33.08 -12.08
C GLU A 731 -4.15 31.60 -12.13
N SER A 732 -3.95 30.88 -11.02
CA SER A 732 -4.29 29.45 -10.95
C SER A 732 -5.78 29.16 -11.21
N ARG A 733 -6.66 30.14 -11.03
CA ARG A 733 -8.12 30.05 -11.28
C ARG A 733 -8.49 30.62 -12.63
N TYR A 734 -7.87 31.72 -13.05
CA TYR A 734 -8.18 32.35 -14.34
C TYR A 734 -7.78 31.45 -15.52
N ALA A 735 -6.58 30.87 -15.48
CA ALA A 735 -6.08 30.03 -16.57
C ALA A 735 -7.00 28.82 -16.83
N ILE A 736 -7.51 28.19 -15.77
CA ILE A 736 -8.37 27.01 -15.91
C ILE A 736 -9.78 27.35 -16.41
N ILE A 737 -10.34 28.50 -15.98
CA ILE A 737 -11.64 28.96 -16.48
C ILE A 737 -11.58 29.14 -18.00
N HIS A 738 -10.50 29.77 -18.48
CA HIS A 738 -10.26 29.95 -19.92
C HIS A 738 -10.29 28.61 -20.68
N ARG A 739 -9.52 27.61 -20.20
CA ARG A 739 -9.42 26.29 -20.83
C ARG A 739 -10.74 25.53 -20.82
N ILE A 740 -11.54 25.67 -19.76
CA ILE A 740 -12.87 25.09 -19.69
C ILE A 740 -13.78 25.73 -20.74
N ILE A 741 -13.77 27.06 -20.85
CA ILE A 741 -14.58 27.79 -21.85
C ILE A 741 -14.17 27.39 -23.28
N GLU A 742 -12.87 27.28 -23.57
CA GLU A 742 -12.37 26.83 -24.88
C GLU A 742 -12.88 25.43 -25.25
N ASN A 743 -12.83 24.47 -24.31
CA ASN A 743 -13.32 23.11 -24.55
C ASN A 743 -14.84 23.06 -24.70
N ILE A 744 -15.59 23.84 -23.90
CA ILE A 744 -17.04 23.99 -24.07
C ILE A 744 -17.37 24.60 -25.44
N ALA A 745 -16.59 25.58 -25.90
CA ALA A 745 -16.78 26.22 -27.20
C ALA A 745 -16.56 25.24 -28.37
N ARG A 746 -15.51 24.41 -28.29
CA ARG A 746 -15.19 23.38 -29.31
C ARG A 746 -16.15 22.18 -29.32
N ALA A 747 -16.79 21.88 -28.20
CA ALA A 747 -17.68 20.74 -28.10
C ALA A 747 -18.88 20.83 -29.05
N LYS A 748 -19.16 19.70 -29.72
CA LYS A 748 -20.28 19.52 -30.66
C LYS A 748 -21.64 19.79 -30.01
N HIS A 749 -21.80 19.38 -28.76
CA HIS A 749 -22.96 19.69 -27.93
C HIS A 749 -22.51 20.42 -26.67
N LYS A 750 -23.31 21.40 -26.23
CA LYS A 750 -23.00 22.16 -25.00
C LYS A 750 -23.36 21.34 -23.76
N PRO A 751 -22.58 21.47 -22.68
CA PRO A 751 -22.84 20.75 -21.43
C PRO A 751 -24.19 21.18 -20.85
N LEU A 752 -24.75 20.32 -20.01
CA LEU A 752 -25.96 20.63 -19.26
C LEU A 752 -25.76 21.86 -18.37
N LYS A 753 -24.64 21.89 -17.63
CA LYS A 753 -24.28 22.99 -16.72
C LYS A 753 -22.76 23.08 -16.52
N TYR A 754 -22.31 24.29 -16.25
CA TYR A 754 -20.98 24.59 -15.72
C TYR A 754 -21.08 25.14 -14.29
N LEU A 755 -20.52 24.41 -13.33
CA LEU A 755 -20.47 24.78 -11.92
C LEU A 755 -19.08 25.35 -11.59
N GLN A 756 -18.99 26.66 -11.39
CA GLN A 756 -17.73 27.33 -11.08
C GLN A 756 -17.62 27.57 -9.58
N ALA A 757 -16.54 27.10 -8.94
CA ALA A 757 -16.27 27.46 -7.56
C ALA A 757 -15.94 28.95 -7.40
N SER A 758 -16.66 29.59 -6.50
CA SER A 758 -16.41 30.93 -5.94
C SER A 758 -16.32 30.78 -4.41
N ALA A 759 -16.40 31.87 -3.65
CA ALA A 759 -16.35 31.85 -2.20
C ALA A 759 -17.29 32.88 -1.57
N ALA A 760 -17.71 32.62 -0.33
CA ALA A 760 -18.43 33.62 0.49
C ALA A 760 -17.64 34.93 0.68
N GLY A 761 -16.31 34.88 0.51
CA GLY A 761 -15.43 36.05 0.46
C GLY A 761 -15.72 37.04 -0.67
N TYR A 762 -16.65 36.73 -1.58
CA TYR A 762 -17.26 37.70 -2.47
C TYR A 762 -17.85 38.89 -1.71
N TYR A 763 -18.50 38.67 -0.57
CA TYR A 763 -19.25 39.73 0.11
C TYR A 763 -18.40 40.72 0.91
N GLY A 764 -17.16 40.35 1.29
CA GLY A 764 -16.31 41.20 2.15
C GLY A 764 -16.78 41.26 3.61
N ASP A 765 -16.27 42.23 4.38
CA ASP A 765 -16.64 42.44 5.78
C ASP A 765 -17.94 43.25 5.90
N ALA A 766 -19.07 42.56 6.05
CA ALA A 766 -20.40 43.16 6.12
C ALA A 766 -20.94 43.31 7.56
N GLY A 767 -20.11 43.04 8.57
CA GLY A 767 -20.54 43.08 9.97
C GLY A 767 -21.69 42.11 10.25
N ALA A 768 -22.78 42.62 10.83
CA ALA A 768 -23.96 41.82 11.21
C ALA A 768 -25.05 41.76 10.13
N GLN A 769 -24.86 42.41 8.99
CA GLN A 769 -25.82 42.43 7.88
C GLN A 769 -26.04 41.01 7.34
N LEU A 770 -27.31 40.64 7.16
CA LEU A 770 -27.68 39.38 6.53
C LEU A 770 -27.42 39.44 5.01
N LEU A 771 -26.71 38.45 4.48
CA LEU A 771 -26.29 38.41 3.08
C LEU A 771 -26.97 37.24 2.36
N SER A 772 -27.54 37.54 1.20
CA SER A 772 -28.12 36.57 0.25
C SER A 772 -27.41 36.65 -1.09
N GLU A 773 -27.76 35.79 -2.05
CA GLU A 773 -27.17 35.78 -3.40
C GLU A 773 -27.34 37.12 -4.15
N GLU A 774 -28.36 37.91 -3.80
CA GLU A 774 -28.65 39.24 -4.38
C GLU A 774 -27.85 40.38 -3.70
N SER A 775 -27.18 40.10 -2.59
CA SER A 775 -26.41 41.11 -1.85
C SER A 775 -25.13 41.51 -2.61
N ARG A 776 -24.86 42.82 -2.63
CA ARG A 776 -23.63 43.40 -3.19
C ARG A 776 -22.45 43.29 -2.21
N PRO A 777 -21.20 43.24 -2.69
CA PRO A 777 -20.03 43.21 -1.84
C PRO A 777 -19.86 44.52 -1.05
N VAL A 778 -19.42 44.40 0.20
CA VAL A 778 -19.04 45.53 1.05
C VAL A 778 -17.53 45.76 0.92
N VAL A 779 -17.19 46.85 0.26
CA VAL A 779 -15.80 47.23 -0.06
C VAL A 779 -15.25 48.12 1.04
N ASN A 780 -14.19 47.68 1.71
CA ASN A 780 -13.47 48.45 2.73
C ASN A 780 -12.01 48.72 2.30
N GLU A 781 -11.23 49.46 3.09
CA GLU A 781 -9.84 49.81 2.77
C GLU A 781 -8.83 48.66 3.00
N GLU A 782 -9.26 47.52 3.57
CA GLU A 782 -8.35 46.41 3.86
C GLU A 782 -7.93 45.65 2.60
N LYS A 783 -6.63 45.71 2.29
CA LYS A 783 -6.01 45.10 1.10
C LYS A 783 -6.27 43.59 0.96
N GLY A 784 -6.51 42.89 2.06
CA GLY A 784 -6.88 41.48 2.05
C GLY A 784 -8.30 41.28 1.53
N SER A 785 -9.27 42.00 2.08
CA SER A 785 -10.69 41.89 1.72
C SER A 785 -10.92 42.34 0.28
N LEU A 786 -10.31 43.46 -0.14
CA LEU A 786 -10.33 43.92 -1.54
C LEU A 786 -9.81 42.87 -2.53
N PHE A 787 -8.75 42.15 -2.15
CA PHE A 787 -8.21 41.09 -2.99
C PHE A 787 -9.20 39.91 -3.14
N ARG A 788 -9.87 39.50 -2.05
CA ARG A 788 -10.87 38.40 -2.08
C ARG A 788 -12.04 38.75 -2.98
N ILE A 789 -12.61 39.95 -2.81
CA ILE A 789 -13.75 40.44 -3.57
C ILE A 789 -13.41 40.44 -5.06
N LYS A 790 -12.32 41.12 -5.45
CA LYS A 790 -11.89 41.21 -6.86
C LYS A 790 -11.64 39.86 -7.50
N VAL A 791 -11.00 38.93 -6.78
CA VAL A 791 -10.77 37.57 -7.30
C VAL A 791 -12.08 36.84 -7.53
N CYS A 792 -13.04 36.92 -6.61
CA CYS A 792 -14.35 36.28 -6.77
C CYS A 792 -15.15 36.92 -7.92
N GLU A 793 -15.25 38.25 -7.97
CA GLU A 793 -15.92 38.97 -9.08
C GLU A 793 -15.37 38.55 -10.44
N GLU A 794 -14.06 38.53 -10.58
CA GLU A 794 -13.40 38.19 -11.83
C GLU A 794 -13.58 36.72 -12.23
N ILE A 795 -13.58 35.79 -11.26
CA ILE A 795 -13.90 34.37 -11.50
C ILE A 795 -15.34 34.23 -12.01
N GLU A 796 -16.28 34.86 -11.32
CA GLU A 796 -17.71 34.80 -11.65
C GLU A 796 -17.98 35.42 -13.03
N GLN A 797 -17.36 36.56 -13.33
CA GLN A 797 -17.47 37.24 -14.63
C GLN A 797 -16.89 36.38 -15.77
N ARG A 798 -15.68 35.84 -15.60
CA ARG A 798 -15.03 35.00 -16.62
C ARG A 798 -15.82 33.73 -16.89
N ALA A 799 -16.24 33.03 -15.84
CA ALA A 799 -16.98 31.79 -15.99
C ALA A 799 -18.32 32.00 -16.70
N SER A 800 -18.99 33.13 -16.45
CA SER A 800 -20.27 33.49 -17.09
C SER A 800 -20.19 33.70 -18.60
N GLN A 801 -18.99 33.77 -19.19
CA GLN A 801 -18.79 33.83 -20.64
C GLN A 801 -18.94 32.46 -21.32
N ALA A 802 -19.02 31.36 -20.56
CA ALA A 802 -19.22 30.04 -21.14
C ALA A 802 -20.58 29.95 -21.87
N PRO A 803 -20.67 29.34 -23.07
CA PRO A 803 -21.91 29.24 -23.83
C PRO A 803 -22.82 28.11 -23.31
N CYS A 804 -23.15 28.12 -22.03
CA CYS A 804 -24.04 27.18 -21.33
C CYS A 804 -24.54 27.79 -20.01
N ASP A 805 -25.40 27.10 -19.26
CA ASP A 805 -25.82 27.59 -17.94
C ASP A 805 -24.66 27.54 -16.93
N VAL A 806 -24.32 28.67 -16.32
CA VAL A 806 -23.18 28.82 -15.38
C VAL A 806 -23.65 29.14 -13.98
N ILE A 807 -23.33 28.28 -13.01
CA ILE A 807 -23.68 28.48 -11.60
C ILE A 807 -22.40 28.73 -10.80
N ASN A 808 -22.31 29.90 -10.18
CA ASN A 808 -21.20 30.28 -9.32
C ASN A 808 -21.46 29.83 -7.88
N LEU A 809 -20.69 28.85 -7.42
CA LEU A 809 -20.84 28.25 -6.09
C LEU A 809 -20.10 29.12 -5.07
N ARG A 810 -20.80 30.03 -4.36
CA ARG A 810 -20.21 30.83 -3.27
C ARG A 810 -20.11 29.97 -2.01
N ILE A 811 -19.01 29.23 -1.90
CA ILE A 811 -18.80 28.23 -0.85
C ILE A 811 -18.28 28.91 0.42
N GLY A 812 -18.86 28.55 1.57
CA GLY A 812 -18.36 28.96 2.88
C GLY A 812 -17.09 28.23 3.33
N HIS A 813 -16.66 28.44 4.56
CA HIS A 813 -15.62 27.70 5.23
C HIS A 813 -16.02 26.23 5.40
N VAL A 814 -15.45 25.36 4.58
CA VAL A 814 -15.70 23.93 4.61
C VAL A 814 -15.07 23.31 5.86
N LEU A 815 -15.90 22.77 6.74
CA LEU A 815 -15.48 22.03 7.93
C LEU A 815 -15.24 20.56 7.56
N SER A 816 -14.01 20.09 7.75
CA SER A 816 -13.60 18.72 7.45
C SER A 816 -12.44 18.29 8.35
N GLN A 817 -12.38 16.99 8.69
CA GLN A 817 -11.24 16.39 9.39
C GLN A 817 -9.99 16.27 8.49
N GLN A 818 -10.16 16.35 7.18
CA GLN A 818 -9.12 16.04 6.19
C GLN A 818 -8.33 17.28 5.74
N GLY A 819 -8.75 18.48 6.15
CA GLY A 819 -8.13 19.75 5.76
C GLY A 819 -9.03 20.97 6.03
N GLY A 820 -8.85 22.03 5.24
CA GLY A 820 -9.59 23.29 5.43
C GLY A 820 -9.10 24.10 6.64
N LEU A 821 -9.98 24.92 7.22
CA LEU A 821 -9.63 25.80 8.36
C LEU A 821 -9.75 25.10 9.72
N LEU A 822 -10.47 23.97 9.80
CA LEU A 822 -10.73 23.28 11.06
C LEU A 822 -9.45 22.85 11.82
N PRO A 823 -8.39 22.32 11.18
CA PRO A 823 -7.14 22.02 11.89
C PRO A 823 -6.53 23.24 12.59
N TYR A 824 -6.65 24.43 11.97
CA TYR A 824 -6.16 25.68 12.55
C TYR A 824 -7.03 26.14 13.72
N PHE A 825 -8.36 25.98 13.65
CA PHE A 825 -9.24 26.24 14.79
C PHE A 825 -8.99 25.25 15.96
N LYS A 826 -8.73 23.97 15.66
CA LYS A 826 -8.33 22.98 16.67
C LYS A 826 -7.00 23.33 17.32
N LEU A 827 -6.02 23.80 16.53
CA LEU A 827 -4.73 24.26 17.04
C LEU A 827 -4.90 25.53 17.90
N ALA A 828 -5.71 26.49 17.47
CA ALA A 828 -6.05 27.67 18.26
C ALA A 828 -6.69 27.27 19.59
N SER A 829 -7.65 26.34 19.57
CA SER A 829 -8.29 25.79 20.77
C SER A 829 -7.29 25.09 21.70
N PHE A 830 -6.32 24.36 21.15
CA PHE A 830 -5.24 23.74 21.92
C PHE A 830 -4.39 24.76 22.68
N PHE A 831 -4.14 25.94 22.09
CA PHE A 831 -3.48 27.07 22.75
C PHE A 831 -4.45 27.94 23.57
N LEU A 832 -5.65 27.43 23.86
CA LEU A 832 -6.70 28.14 24.59
C LEU A 832 -7.04 29.50 23.97
N ILE A 833 -7.01 29.64 22.65
CA ILE A 833 -7.48 30.85 21.96
C ILE A 833 -8.98 30.71 21.74
N THR A 834 -9.78 31.54 22.42
CA THR A 834 -11.25 31.50 22.38
C THR A 834 -11.86 32.59 21.52
N LYS A 835 -11.08 33.62 21.13
CA LYS A 835 -11.53 34.71 20.26
C LYS A 835 -10.45 35.04 19.25
N LEU A 836 -10.83 35.15 17.98
CA LEU A 836 -10.01 35.70 16.91
C LEU A 836 -10.55 37.09 16.57
N GLY A 837 -9.70 38.12 16.59
CA GLY A 837 -10.17 39.49 16.43
C GLY A 837 -11.15 39.90 17.54
N SER A 838 -12.39 40.24 17.18
CA SER A 838 -13.45 40.60 18.14
C SER A 838 -14.19 39.38 18.69
N GLY A 839 -14.15 38.25 17.99
CA GLY A 839 -14.96 37.06 18.24
C GLY A 839 -16.42 37.18 17.79
N LYS A 840 -16.90 38.39 17.47
CA LYS A 840 -18.29 38.67 17.06
C LYS A 840 -18.53 38.55 15.56
N GLN A 841 -17.49 38.37 14.76
CA GLN A 841 -17.61 38.21 13.32
C GLN A 841 -18.33 36.90 12.98
N TYR A 842 -19.23 36.97 12.01
CA TYR A 842 -19.96 35.81 11.51
C TYR A 842 -19.09 35.00 10.55
N ILE A 843 -19.12 33.68 10.71
CA ILE A 843 -18.38 32.73 9.87
C ILE A 843 -19.38 31.99 8.98
N PRO A 844 -19.30 32.13 7.65
CA PRO A 844 -20.13 31.36 6.73
C PRO A 844 -19.53 29.96 6.61
N PHE A 845 -19.95 29.00 7.43
CA PHE A 845 -19.40 27.64 7.41
C PHE A 845 -20.30 26.67 6.63
N VAL A 846 -19.76 25.51 6.23
CA VAL A 846 -20.56 24.39 5.71
C VAL A 846 -19.86 23.06 6.04
N HIS A 847 -20.64 22.03 6.38
CA HIS A 847 -20.10 20.69 6.58
C HIS A 847 -19.71 20.05 5.24
N SER A 848 -18.61 19.28 5.17
CA SER A 848 -18.15 18.70 3.89
C SER A 848 -19.19 17.80 3.21
N ASP A 849 -19.97 17.05 3.99
CA ASP A 849 -21.03 16.18 3.45
C ASP A 849 -22.17 17.01 2.85
N ASP A 850 -22.61 18.08 3.52
CA ASP A 850 -23.66 18.97 3.02
C ASP A 850 -23.20 19.74 1.78
N LEU A 851 -21.92 20.14 1.70
CA LEU A 851 -21.35 20.75 0.50
C LEU A 851 -21.46 19.81 -0.72
N SER A 852 -21.04 18.55 -0.57
CA SER A 852 -21.13 17.59 -1.67
C SER A 852 -22.58 17.30 -2.08
N GLN A 853 -23.50 17.18 -1.10
CA GLN A 853 -24.92 17.00 -1.36
C GLN A 853 -25.51 18.21 -2.08
N ALA A 854 -25.20 19.43 -1.63
CA ALA A 854 -25.64 20.67 -2.27
C ALA A 854 -25.17 20.75 -3.72
N ILE A 855 -23.89 20.43 -4.00
CA ILE A 855 -23.37 20.41 -5.37
C ILE A 855 -24.12 19.39 -6.24
N THR A 856 -24.36 18.17 -5.73
CA THR A 856 -25.14 17.18 -6.50
C THR A 856 -26.60 17.60 -6.70
N PHE A 857 -27.20 18.29 -5.71
CA PHE A 857 -28.55 18.83 -5.81
C PHE A 857 -28.64 19.94 -6.87
N ILE A 858 -27.68 20.86 -6.89
CA ILE A 858 -27.57 21.93 -7.90
C ILE A 858 -27.39 21.33 -9.30
N ALA A 859 -26.56 20.29 -9.41
CA ALA A 859 -26.31 19.56 -10.64
C ALA A 859 -27.58 18.89 -11.20
N ASP A 860 -28.38 18.23 -10.36
CA ASP A 860 -29.62 17.54 -10.76
C ASP A 860 -30.83 18.49 -10.94
N SER A 861 -30.80 19.69 -10.35
CA SER A 861 -31.91 20.65 -10.42
C SER A 861 -32.13 21.15 -11.86
N LYS A 862 -33.36 21.18 -12.34
CA LYS A 862 -33.71 21.81 -13.64
C LYS A 862 -34.03 23.30 -13.51
N THR A 863 -34.38 23.75 -12.31
CA THR A 863 -34.87 25.10 -12.00
C THR A 863 -33.74 26.06 -11.68
N LEU A 864 -32.68 25.60 -11.00
CA LEU A 864 -31.49 26.41 -10.73
C LEU A 864 -30.68 26.57 -12.02
N ARG A 865 -30.86 27.70 -12.68
CA ARG A 865 -30.10 28.12 -13.86
C ARG A 865 -29.45 29.48 -13.57
N ASN A 866 -28.19 29.61 -13.96
CA ASN A 866 -27.40 30.84 -13.95
C ASN A 866 -27.23 31.58 -12.60
N GLY A 867 -26.11 32.28 -12.46
CA GLY A 867 -25.83 33.17 -11.32
C GLY A 867 -25.25 32.48 -10.08
N ALA A 868 -25.15 33.22 -8.99
CA ALA A 868 -24.55 32.75 -7.74
C ALA A 868 -25.51 31.87 -6.92
N VAL A 869 -24.95 30.90 -6.21
CA VAL A 869 -25.65 30.09 -5.19
C VAL A 869 -24.74 30.00 -3.96
N ASN A 870 -25.25 30.43 -2.81
CA ASN A 870 -24.53 30.34 -1.55
C ASN A 870 -24.60 28.89 -1.03
N ILE A 871 -23.45 28.33 -0.67
CA ILE A 871 -23.35 27.01 -0.03
C ILE A 871 -22.76 27.20 1.36
N THR A 872 -23.65 27.59 2.29
CA THR A 872 -23.38 27.82 3.71
C THR A 872 -24.46 27.14 4.54
N ALA A 873 -24.17 26.80 5.79
CA ALA A 873 -25.17 26.31 6.73
C ALA A 873 -26.24 27.40 6.95
N PRO A 874 -27.53 27.03 7.09
CA PRO A 874 -28.64 27.98 7.16
C PRO A 874 -28.65 28.81 8.46
N LEU A 875 -27.94 28.36 9.51
CA LEU A 875 -27.83 29.09 10.78
C LEU A 875 -26.36 29.51 10.99
N PRO A 876 -25.96 30.71 10.52
CA PRO A 876 -24.59 31.19 10.66
C PRO A 876 -24.23 31.43 12.13
N CYS A 877 -22.98 31.16 12.50
CA CYS A 877 -22.49 31.33 13.86
C CYS A 877 -21.43 32.43 13.94
N GLN A 878 -21.22 32.96 15.14
CA GLN A 878 -20.08 33.84 15.42
C GLN A 878 -18.80 33.04 15.61
N SER A 879 -17.65 33.67 15.36
CA SER A 879 -16.34 33.02 15.52
C SER A 879 -16.08 32.51 16.93
N ALA A 880 -16.54 33.25 17.96
CA ALA A 880 -16.40 32.83 19.35
C ALA A 880 -17.23 31.57 19.66
N GLU A 881 -18.42 31.44 19.08
CA GLU A 881 -19.29 30.27 19.25
C GLU A 881 -18.61 29.01 18.68
N LEU A 882 -18.06 29.10 17.46
CA LEU A 882 -17.31 28.00 16.84
C LEU A 882 -16.16 27.53 17.72
N LEU A 883 -15.35 28.46 18.25
CA LEU A 883 -14.20 28.11 19.09
C LEU A 883 -14.64 27.54 20.44
N SER A 884 -15.72 28.06 21.03
CA SER A 884 -16.28 27.55 22.28
C SER A 884 -16.81 26.11 22.18
N GLU A 885 -17.18 25.66 20.97
CA GLU A 885 -17.63 24.29 20.75
C GLU A 885 -16.47 23.27 20.71
N LEU A 886 -15.21 23.71 20.63
CA LEU A 886 -14.02 22.85 20.60
C LEU A 886 -13.59 22.43 22.02
N ALA A 887 -13.14 21.17 22.15
CA ALA A 887 -12.97 20.48 23.44
C ALA A 887 -12.11 21.22 24.47
N TRP A 888 -11.00 21.85 24.08
CA TRP A 888 -10.10 22.55 25.00
C TRP A 888 -10.67 23.89 25.47
N CYS A 889 -11.44 24.57 24.62
CA CYS A 889 -12.11 25.82 24.95
C CYS A 889 -13.36 25.63 25.83
N LYS A 890 -13.89 24.41 25.91
CA LYS A 890 -14.98 24.04 26.85
C LYS A 890 -14.52 23.93 28.30
N LEU A 891 -13.22 23.74 28.53
CA LEU A 891 -12.67 23.44 29.85
C LEU A 891 -12.17 24.68 30.61
N ILE A 892 -11.67 25.70 29.89
CA ILE A 892 -11.00 26.87 30.48
C ILE A 892 -11.33 28.14 29.67
N SER A 893 -11.50 29.26 30.35
CA SER A 893 -11.58 30.59 29.72
C SER A 893 -10.26 30.96 29.04
N GLY A 894 -10.28 31.03 27.72
CA GLY A 894 -9.08 31.27 26.90
C GLY A 894 -8.76 32.74 26.58
N PHE A 895 -7.72 32.94 25.79
CA PHE A 895 -7.19 34.23 25.36
C PHE A 895 -7.82 34.72 24.04
N SER A 896 -7.83 36.04 23.88
CA SER A 896 -8.19 36.68 22.61
C SER A 896 -6.94 36.94 21.79
N LEU A 897 -6.98 36.59 20.50
CA LEU A 897 -5.92 36.87 19.54
C LEU A 897 -6.29 38.10 18.69
N PRO A 898 -5.67 39.28 18.92
CA PRO A 898 -6.06 40.51 18.24
C PRO A 898 -5.81 40.47 16.72
N LYS A 899 -6.59 41.27 15.95
CA LYS A 899 -6.43 41.38 14.49
C LYS A 899 -5.00 41.76 14.08
N SER A 900 -4.34 42.65 14.83
CA SER A 900 -2.96 43.09 14.58
C SER A 900 -1.95 41.94 14.66
N LEU A 901 -2.09 41.06 15.65
CA LEU A 901 -1.22 39.89 15.81
C LEU A 901 -1.48 38.84 14.72
N LEU A 902 -2.74 38.62 14.34
CA LEU A 902 -3.07 37.77 13.19
C LEU A 902 -2.45 38.32 11.89
N LYS A 903 -2.56 39.63 11.63
CA LYS A 903 -1.94 40.29 10.47
C LYS A 903 -0.42 40.17 10.50
N LEU A 904 0.20 40.26 11.68
CA LEU A 904 1.65 40.05 11.84
C LEU A 904 2.05 38.62 11.48
N LEU A 905 1.29 37.60 11.89
CA LEU A 905 1.63 36.18 11.67
C LEU A 905 1.39 35.73 10.22
N ILE A 906 0.20 36.02 9.68
CA ILE A 906 -0.27 35.46 8.39
C ILE A 906 -0.47 36.52 7.30
N GLY A 907 -0.06 37.76 7.53
CA GLY A 907 -0.16 38.85 6.55
C GLY A 907 -1.61 39.16 6.21
N ASP A 908 -1.86 39.60 4.98
CA ASP A 908 -3.20 39.97 4.51
C ASP A 908 -4.22 38.81 4.52
N ALA A 909 -3.77 37.56 4.71
CA ALA A 909 -4.65 36.40 4.82
C ALA A 909 -5.55 36.44 6.07
N TYR A 910 -5.20 37.28 7.06
CA TYR A 910 -5.94 37.37 8.33
C TYR A 910 -7.42 37.75 8.17
N VAL A 911 -7.77 38.44 7.09
CA VAL A 911 -9.15 38.81 6.75
C VAL A 911 -10.05 37.57 6.56
N VAL A 912 -9.48 36.43 6.14
CA VAL A 912 -10.21 35.15 6.01
C VAL A 912 -10.77 34.67 7.36
N LEU A 913 -10.17 35.10 8.47
CA LEU A 913 -10.60 34.76 9.84
C LEU A 913 -11.32 35.91 10.56
N THR A 914 -11.28 37.13 10.01
CA THR A 914 -11.64 38.35 10.74
C THR A 914 -12.67 39.23 10.05
N ASP A 915 -12.95 39.02 8.76
CA ASP A 915 -14.10 39.59 8.06
C ASP A 915 -15.38 38.89 8.57
N SER A 916 -16.47 39.65 8.66
CA SER A 916 -17.77 39.15 9.12
C SER A 916 -18.71 38.93 7.94
N GLU A 917 -19.05 37.67 7.68
CA GLU A 917 -19.85 37.24 6.52
C GLU A 917 -21.06 36.42 7.00
N ARG A 918 -22.17 37.10 7.31
CA ARG A 918 -23.43 36.45 7.76
C ARG A 918 -24.28 36.03 6.56
N VAL A 919 -23.88 34.93 5.91
CA VAL A 919 -24.43 34.47 4.63
C VAL A 919 -25.50 33.38 4.80
N GLU A 920 -26.65 33.55 4.15
CA GLU A 920 -27.71 32.55 4.05
C GLU A 920 -27.80 31.90 2.65
N PRO A 921 -28.09 30.59 2.58
CA PRO A 921 -28.25 29.84 1.32
C PRO A 921 -29.68 29.95 0.76
N THR A 922 -30.18 31.16 0.52
CA THR A 922 -31.59 31.44 0.20
C THR A 922 -32.06 30.67 -1.05
N ARG A 923 -31.25 30.63 -2.12
CA ARG A 923 -31.62 29.89 -3.35
C ARG A 923 -31.69 28.38 -3.16
N LEU A 924 -30.85 27.78 -2.32
CA LEU A 924 -30.90 26.34 -2.02
C LEU A 924 -32.13 25.99 -1.18
N LEU A 925 -32.40 26.77 -0.14
CA LEU A 925 -33.56 26.56 0.74
C LEU A 925 -34.88 26.71 -0.01
N ALA A 926 -34.99 27.73 -0.87
CA ALA A 926 -36.18 27.95 -1.69
C ALA A 926 -36.48 26.79 -2.67
N GLN A 927 -35.45 25.99 -3.01
CA GLN A 927 -35.60 24.81 -3.87
C GLN A 927 -35.81 23.51 -3.07
N GLY A 928 -35.92 23.59 -1.74
CA GLY A 928 -36.17 22.44 -0.87
C GLY A 928 -34.93 21.63 -0.50
N PHE A 929 -33.72 22.19 -0.66
CA PHE A 929 -32.51 21.52 -0.17
C PHE A 929 -32.49 21.51 1.36
N ASN A 930 -32.34 20.32 1.94
CA ASN A 930 -32.27 20.12 3.39
C ASN A 930 -30.83 19.86 3.84
N PHE A 931 -30.30 20.76 4.67
CA PHE A 931 -29.00 20.57 5.32
C PHE A 931 -29.12 19.55 6.46
N ASN A 932 -28.19 18.58 6.50
CA ASN A 932 -28.09 17.65 7.62
C ASN A 932 -27.50 18.31 8.86
N TYR A 933 -26.62 19.30 8.66
CA TYR A 933 -25.91 20.00 9.72
C TYR A 933 -26.22 21.49 9.64
N LYS A 934 -27.28 21.91 10.33
CA LYS A 934 -27.81 23.28 10.28
C LYS A 934 -27.03 24.23 11.19
N THR A 935 -26.52 23.73 12.30
CA THR A 935 -25.78 24.52 13.31
C THR A 935 -24.30 24.14 13.39
N ILE A 936 -23.46 25.02 13.94
CA ILE A 936 -22.04 24.74 14.12
C ILE A 936 -21.78 23.54 15.05
N LYS A 937 -22.63 23.37 16.07
CA LYS A 937 -22.59 22.25 17.00
C LYS A 937 -22.88 20.93 16.31
N GLU A 938 -23.92 20.88 15.47
CA GLU A 938 -24.23 19.71 14.64
C GLU A 938 -23.08 19.40 13.69
N ALA A 939 -22.55 20.40 12.98
CA ALA A 939 -21.47 20.22 12.03
C ALA A 939 -20.19 19.70 12.70
N LEU A 940 -19.80 20.23 13.86
CA LEU A 940 -18.62 19.74 14.59
C LEU A 940 -18.83 18.34 15.17
N ASN A 941 -20.05 18.02 15.63
CA ASN A 941 -20.38 16.67 16.09
C ASN A 941 -20.38 15.65 14.95
N GLY A 942 -20.86 16.02 13.76
CA GLY A 942 -20.87 15.17 12.57
C GLY A 942 -19.49 14.84 12.01
N LEU A 943 -18.46 15.58 12.44
CA LEU A 943 -17.05 15.35 12.08
C LEU A 943 -16.33 14.42 13.06
N ASN A 944 -16.92 14.11 14.21
CA ASN A 944 -16.36 13.20 15.22
C ASN A 944 -16.90 11.80 15.02
#